data_AF-L0L1E1-F1
#
_entry.id   AF-L0L1E1-F1
#
_cell.length_a   1.000
_cell.length_b   1.000
_cell.length_c   1.000
_cell.angle_alpha   90.00
_cell.angle_beta   90.00
_cell.angle_gamma   90.00
#
_symmetry.space_group_name_H-M   'P 1'
#
loop_
_entity.id
_entity.type
_entity.pdbx_description
1 polymer ?
#
loop_
_entity_poly.entity_id
_entity_poly.type
_entity_poly.pdbx_seq_one_letter_code
_entity_poly.pdbx_strand_id
1 'polypeptide(L)'
;MYISKLIIKNYRSINHVDIDFQNGMNLIVGKNNAGKSNIISALNLLFGDKYPTYLVFEDKDFFKYKEQEKEVDDGYFWVLAKLDGSFSNQIAEIKGLWMAKLNCEPFLVSENKLDINNALKINIETDLDDCTDFIPWGYKYSKKVYAKPNDTNYNLNSYFKQIKEAWILLYVKKDNSGEIIQKDFSFIMKTDNAAYRCWGLNSEFRDSLINSAVIPSFRDPEKQLKINNWSWYGKLIKRIWDENKDKKIQNQDNAQTLSYSETMNRLFQSVNTVGNELFEDITVNIKQNMDMTFQDCDFSFQFSTDTKDDIYKSINVFVDDGYKSLISNKGSGIQSAFIISAFCYYCSTFHKNSSLLVVEEPELYLHPQGRRSILQVFEDFITFNDAQNQVIITTHSSDFIKPEYINNITVIRKENGCTCQYKVNIDDGTEFKKKQIFNWKQNNELFFSEKILIVEGAEERFIPLIADKIMDQSSYLDKNNISVIRANGKGNIAKYIQIAKSLNIKWFALADLDFILKDLENLRDIVYFNSNELSIIRSKVRTLLENEENKWKKTEKINSRLLKPAESLDAKAFCNLMEKWETDETVRDELLDLWMHLKPNLRNKANYLVLKEDQEIYAKMKAFIKTLKSNNVFVLEKGELEDYLTSDGNSIRGSKEIRIFEIVTRVIDNKEDLSKYLDVQEFEEYVRCAIEN
;
A
#
# COMPACT_ATOMS: atom_id res chain seq x y z
N MET A 1 -0.44 1.67 21.43
CA MET A 1 0.56 0.65 21.08
C MET A 1 0.24 0.11 19.71
N TYR A 2 1.19 0.16 18.78
CA TYR A 2 1.05 -0.41 17.44
C TYR A 2 2.35 -1.13 17.06
N ILE A 3 2.32 -2.00 16.05
CA ILE A 3 3.55 -2.60 15.51
C ILE A 3 4.24 -1.52 14.68
N SER A 4 5.43 -1.09 15.08
CA SER A 4 6.24 -0.11 14.34
C SER A 4 7.22 -0.77 13.38
N LYS A 5 7.55 -2.05 13.60
CA LYS A 5 8.53 -2.79 12.79
C LYS A 5 8.29 -4.30 12.83
N LEU A 6 8.51 -4.98 11.71
CA LEU A 6 8.45 -6.43 11.59
C LEU A 6 9.67 -6.93 10.81
N ILE A 7 10.46 -7.79 11.45
CA ILE A 7 11.63 -8.43 10.88
C ILE A 7 11.41 -9.93 10.84
N ILE A 8 11.64 -10.54 9.68
CA ILE A 8 11.48 -11.97 9.43
C ILE A 8 12.81 -12.51 8.91
N LYS A 9 13.23 -13.68 9.40
CA LYS A 9 14.41 -14.40 8.92
C LYS A 9 14.10 -15.89 8.76
N ASN A 10 14.52 -16.44 7.63
CA ASN A 10 14.48 -17.86 7.28
C ASN A 10 13.10 -18.52 7.35
N TYR A 11 12.02 -17.78 7.08
CA TYR A 11 10.65 -18.29 7.15
C TYR A 11 10.04 -18.46 5.75
N ARG A 12 9.76 -19.71 5.34
CA ARG A 12 9.15 -20.07 4.05
C ARG A 12 9.89 -19.49 2.83
N SER A 13 9.33 -18.51 2.13
CA SER A 13 10.00 -17.85 0.98
C SER A 13 10.90 -16.67 1.38
N ILE A 14 10.97 -16.35 2.68
CA ILE A 14 11.63 -15.17 3.21
C ILE A 14 12.99 -15.57 3.80
N ASN A 15 14.06 -15.31 3.06
CA ASN A 15 15.43 -15.34 3.61
C ASN A 15 15.55 -14.27 4.70
N HIS A 16 15.28 -13.01 4.34
CA HIS A 16 15.24 -11.88 5.25
C HIS A 16 14.30 -10.80 4.71
N VAL A 17 13.43 -10.27 5.55
CA VAL A 17 12.57 -9.11 5.27
C VAL A 17 12.58 -8.21 6.50
N ASP A 18 12.67 -6.91 6.28
CA ASP A 18 12.58 -5.86 7.30
C ASP A 18 11.58 -4.77 6.86
N ILE A 19 10.45 -4.65 7.56
CA ILE A 19 9.34 -3.74 7.24
C ILE A 19 9.00 -2.87 8.45
N ASP A 20 9.25 -1.57 8.35
CA ASP A 20 8.67 -0.60 9.30
C ASP A 20 7.19 -0.32 8.94
N PHE A 21 6.36 -0.14 9.94
CA PHE A 21 4.94 0.19 9.84
C PHE A 21 4.65 1.49 10.59
N GLN A 22 3.59 2.18 10.18
CA GLN A 22 3.08 3.38 10.85
C GLN A 22 1.82 3.06 11.67
N ASN A 23 1.44 3.97 12.57
CA ASN A 23 0.12 3.92 13.19
C ASN A 23 -0.98 4.13 12.10
N GLY A 24 -2.15 3.52 12.29
CA GLY A 24 -3.23 3.55 11.30
C GLY A 24 -3.06 2.54 10.16
N MET A 25 -3.33 2.95 8.92
CA MET A 25 -3.40 2.07 7.75
C MET A 25 -2.01 1.78 7.15
N ASN A 26 -1.73 0.50 6.88
CA ASN A 26 -0.52 0.03 6.23
C ASN A 26 -0.88 -0.97 5.11
N LEU A 27 -0.23 -0.84 3.95
CA LEU A 27 -0.54 -1.64 2.77
C LEU A 27 0.67 -2.46 2.32
N ILE A 28 0.46 -3.75 2.11
CA ILE A 28 1.43 -4.68 1.56
C ILE A 28 0.94 -5.08 0.16
N VAL A 29 1.58 -4.55 -0.87
CA VAL A 29 1.17 -4.72 -2.28
C VAL A 29 2.23 -5.50 -3.06
N GLY A 30 1.90 -5.92 -4.28
CA GLY A 30 2.79 -6.69 -5.16
C GLY A 30 2.16 -7.99 -5.67
N LYS A 31 2.81 -8.65 -6.61
CA LYS A 31 2.23 -9.77 -7.39
C LYS A 31 1.86 -11.02 -6.56
N ASN A 32 1.08 -11.90 -7.19
CA ASN A 32 0.80 -13.24 -6.66
C ASN A 32 2.12 -13.98 -6.47
N ASN A 33 2.20 -14.86 -5.46
CA ASN A 33 3.40 -15.64 -5.12
C ASN A 33 4.65 -14.83 -4.72
N ALA A 34 4.57 -13.50 -4.54
CA ALA A 34 5.71 -12.67 -4.12
C ALA A 34 6.13 -12.89 -2.66
N GLY A 35 5.23 -13.37 -1.80
CA GLY A 35 5.48 -13.65 -0.38
C GLY A 35 4.59 -12.91 0.61
N LYS A 36 3.63 -12.10 0.15
CA LYS A 36 2.69 -11.33 1.00
C LYS A 36 2.01 -12.20 2.08
N SER A 37 1.46 -13.35 1.68
CA SER A 37 0.85 -14.33 2.58
C SER A 37 1.79 -14.90 3.64
N ASN A 38 3.10 -14.98 3.35
CA ASN A 38 4.10 -15.42 4.33
C ASN A 38 4.39 -14.33 5.36
N ILE A 39 4.30 -13.05 4.99
CA ILE A 39 4.38 -11.91 5.93
C ILE A 39 3.15 -11.90 6.84
N ILE A 40 1.94 -12.08 6.30
CA ILE A 40 0.71 -12.19 7.10
C ILE A 40 0.73 -13.43 7.99
N SER A 41 1.24 -14.56 7.49
CA SER A 41 1.44 -15.77 8.30
C SER A 41 2.42 -15.52 9.44
N ALA A 42 3.51 -14.78 9.22
CA ALA A 42 4.47 -14.41 10.26
C ALA A 42 3.84 -13.48 11.34
N LEU A 43 3.01 -12.50 10.94
CA LEU A 43 2.20 -11.72 11.89
C LEU A 43 1.25 -12.61 12.70
N ASN A 44 0.60 -13.58 12.06
CA ASN A 44 -0.26 -14.56 12.73
C ASN A 44 0.50 -15.46 13.73
N LEU A 45 1.79 -15.75 13.49
CA LEU A 45 2.62 -16.50 14.44
C LEU A 45 2.85 -15.73 15.76
N LEU A 46 2.79 -14.40 15.76
CA LEU A 46 2.98 -13.58 16.97
C LEU A 46 1.64 -13.12 17.58
N PHE A 47 0.69 -12.72 16.72
CA PHE A 47 -0.54 -11.99 17.08
C PHE A 47 -1.83 -12.78 16.81
N GLY A 48 -1.75 -14.06 16.42
CA GLY A 48 -2.93 -14.92 16.25
C GLY A 48 -3.55 -15.39 17.58
N ASP A 49 -4.80 -15.89 17.50
CA ASP A 49 -5.54 -16.48 18.63
C ASP A 49 -4.77 -17.64 19.31
N LYS A 50 -4.06 -18.46 18.52
CA LYS A 50 -3.27 -19.59 19.03
C LYS A 50 -1.97 -19.10 19.64
N TYR A 51 -1.65 -19.58 20.84
CA TYR A 51 -0.37 -19.26 21.49
C TYR A 51 0.81 -19.93 20.74
N PRO A 52 1.94 -19.23 20.51
CA PRO A 52 2.88 -19.65 19.46
C PRO A 52 3.62 -20.96 19.73
N THR A 53 3.84 -21.32 21.00
CA THR A 53 4.50 -22.59 21.36
C THR A 53 3.63 -23.82 21.08
N TYR A 54 2.30 -23.67 21.00
CA TYR A 54 1.36 -24.72 20.61
C TYR A 54 1.20 -24.90 19.10
N LEU A 55 1.84 -24.05 18.29
CA LEU A 55 1.85 -24.22 16.84
C LEU A 55 2.75 -25.39 16.45
N VAL A 56 2.32 -26.18 15.47
CA VAL A 56 3.14 -27.21 14.81
C VAL A 56 3.86 -26.54 13.65
N PHE A 57 5.15 -26.81 13.51
CA PHE A 57 5.99 -26.33 12.41
C PHE A 57 6.52 -27.54 11.65
N GLU A 58 6.58 -27.42 10.33
CA GLU A 58 7.06 -28.46 9.42
C GLU A 58 8.26 -27.92 8.61
N ASP A 59 8.99 -28.79 7.91
CA ASP A 59 10.12 -28.39 7.05
C ASP A 59 9.77 -27.29 6.02
N LYS A 60 8.51 -27.20 5.60
CA LYS A 60 8.02 -26.16 4.67
C LYS A 60 8.00 -24.75 5.28
N ASP A 61 8.05 -24.62 6.60
CA ASP A 61 8.06 -23.34 7.31
C ASP A 61 9.46 -22.72 7.36
N PHE A 62 10.52 -23.50 7.10
CA PHE A 62 11.90 -23.04 7.05
C PHE A 62 12.28 -22.61 5.61
N PHE A 63 13.07 -21.55 5.49
CA PHE A 63 13.56 -21.06 4.21
C PHE A 63 14.64 -21.97 3.63
N LYS A 64 14.44 -22.38 2.38
CA LYS A 64 15.37 -23.20 1.62
C LYS A 64 16.04 -22.39 0.53
N TYR A 65 17.35 -22.56 0.39
CA TYR A 65 18.16 -22.06 -0.72
C TYR A 65 18.86 -23.22 -1.44
N LYS A 66 19.39 -22.94 -2.63
CA LYS A 66 20.16 -23.91 -3.40
C LYS A 66 21.66 -23.73 -3.16
N GLU A 67 22.31 -24.78 -2.69
CA GLU A 67 23.76 -24.89 -2.59
C GLU A 67 24.21 -26.15 -3.33
N GLN A 68 25.10 -26.00 -4.32
CA GLN A 68 25.56 -27.11 -5.18
C GLN A 68 24.40 -27.97 -5.73
N GLU A 69 23.36 -27.31 -6.25
CA GLU A 69 22.09 -27.86 -6.73
C GLU A 69 21.19 -28.58 -5.70
N LYS A 70 21.63 -28.75 -4.45
CA LYS A 70 20.81 -29.30 -3.36
C LYS A 70 20.03 -28.19 -2.66
N GLU A 71 18.82 -28.51 -2.20
CA GLU A 71 18.09 -27.63 -1.29
C GLU A 71 18.59 -27.82 0.14
N VAL A 72 18.96 -26.71 0.79
CA VAL A 72 19.46 -26.65 2.16
C VAL A 72 18.68 -25.57 2.91
N ASP A 73 18.48 -25.75 4.22
CA ASP A 73 17.97 -24.73 5.13
C ASP A 73 18.88 -24.60 6.37
N ASP A 74 18.83 -23.44 7.03
CA ASP A 74 19.71 -23.14 8.17
C ASP A 74 19.25 -23.82 9.49
N GLY A 75 18.21 -24.66 9.47
CA GLY A 75 17.68 -25.33 10.66
C GLY A 75 16.93 -24.44 11.67
N TYR A 76 16.78 -23.13 11.40
CA TYR A 76 16.04 -22.21 12.26
C TYR A 76 15.29 -21.13 11.47
N PHE A 77 14.26 -20.55 12.09
CA PHE A 77 13.64 -19.30 11.64
C PHE A 77 13.28 -18.41 12.83
N TRP A 78 13.09 -17.12 12.58
CA TRP A 78 12.52 -16.22 13.59
C TRP A 78 11.69 -15.09 13.00
N VAL A 79 10.77 -14.60 13.82
CA VAL A 79 9.90 -13.45 13.56
C VAL A 79 9.97 -12.52 14.75
N LEU A 80 10.26 -11.25 14.51
CA LEU A 80 10.48 -10.23 15.52
C LEU A 80 9.63 -8.99 15.18
N ALA A 81 8.80 -8.53 16.11
CA ALA A 81 7.97 -7.34 15.93
C ALA A 81 8.27 -6.29 17.01
N LYS A 82 8.57 -5.05 16.61
CA LYS A 82 8.73 -3.89 17.51
C LYS A 82 7.36 -3.28 17.83
N LEU A 83 7.13 -2.93 19.08
CA LEU A 83 5.94 -2.22 19.53
C LEU A 83 6.30 -0.79 19.97
N ASP A 84 5.60 0.19 19.41
CA ASP A 84 5.73 1.61 19.79
C ASP A 84 4.41 2.14 20.36
N GLY A 85 4.51 3.18 21.20
CA GLY A 85 3.40 3.81 21.91
C GLY A 85 3.45 3.58 23.42
N SER A 86 2.43 4.06 24.13
CA SER A 86 2.40 4.06 25.60
C SER A 86 2.05 2.70 26.19
N PHE A 87 2.95 2.14 27.02
CA PHE A 87 2.70 0.95 27.83
C PHE A 87 1.78 1.31 29.01
N SER A 88 0.63 0.66 29.12
CA SER A 88 -0.41 1.03 30.09
C SER A 88 -0.08 0.54 31.51
N ASN A 89 -0.68 1.20 32.52
CA ASN A 89 -0.55 0.76 33.92
C ASN A 89 -1.12 -0.66 34.16
N GLN A 90 -2.03 -1.13 33.31
CA GLN A 90 -2.69 -2.44 33.45
C GLN A 90 -1.70 -3.61 33.36
N ILE A 91 -0.62 -3.45 32.59
CA ILE A 91 0.40 -4.49 32.38
C ILE A 91 1.07 -4.91 33.71
N ALA A 92 1.08 -4.01 34.70
CA ALA A 92 1.78 -4.23 35.96
C ALA A 92 1.02 -5.04 37.01
N GLU A 93 -0.28 -5.27 36.83
CA GLU A 93 -1.10 -6.12 37.72
C GLU A 93 -1.06 -7.61 37.29
N ILE A 94 -0.50 -7.88 36.11
CA ILE A 94 -0.52 -9.19 35.44
C ILE A 94 0.45 -10.16 36.11
N LYS A 95 -0.07 -11.34 36.48
CA LYS A 95 0.66 -12.38 37.21
C LYS A 95 1.18 -13.47 36.27
N GLY A 96 2.27 -14.12 36.66
CA GLY A 96 2.84 -15.28 35.94
C GLY A 96 3.83 -14.93 34.82
N LEU A 97 4.19 -13.65 34.68
CA LEU A 97 5.27 -13.21 33.80
C LEU A 97 6.64 -13.57 34.41
N TRP A 98 7.46 -14.26 33.63
CA TRP A 98 8.87 -14.50 33.94
C TRP A 98 9.70 -13.33 33.42
N MET A 99 10.70 -12.85 34.16
CA MET A 99 11.60 -11.79 33.68
C MET A 99 13.05 -12.06 34.08
N ALA A 100 13.99 -11.80 33.17
CA ALA A 100 15.41 -11.81 33.45
C ALA A 100 16.11 -10.60 32.84
N LYS A 101 17.03 -9.97 33.59
CA LYS A 101 17.91 -8.93 33.05
C LYS A 101 18.90 -9.55 32.06
N LEU A 102 19.07 -8.91 30.91
CA LEU A 102 20.09 -9.23 29.93
C LEU A 102 21.42 -8.58 30.34
N ASN A 103 22.52 -9.31 30.17
CA ASN A 103 23.87 -8.81 30.45
C ASN A 103 24.47 -8.04 29.24
N CYS A 104 23.72 -7.88 28.16
CA CYS A 104 24.11 -7.22 26.91
C CYS A 104 22.96 -6.32 26.41
N GLU A 105 23.27 -5.42 25.47
CA GLU A 105 22.25 -4.80 24.62
C GLU A 105 21.57 -5.90 23.78
N PRO A 106 20.22 -5.92 23.67
CA PRO A 106 19.50 -6.99 22.99
C PRO A 106 19.61 -6.90 21.46
N PHE A 107 19.89 -5.71 20.92
CA PHE A 107 19.99 -5.45 19.49
C PHE A 107 21.13 -4.45 19.23
N LEU A 108 22.21 -4.89 18.59
CA LEU A 108 23.19 -3.98 18.00
C LEU A 108 22.68 -3.56 16.62
N VAL A 109 22.16 -2.34 16.52
CA VAL A 109 21.77 -1.73 15.25
C VAL A 109 22.94 -0.90 14.73
N SER A 110 23.74 -1.47 13.83
CA SER A 110 24.56 -0.67 12.93
C SER A 110 23.70 -0.18 11.76
N GLU A 111 23.95 1.04 11.31
CA GLU A 111 23.17 1.66 10.23
C GLU A 111 23.19 0.76 8.97
N ASN A 112 22.00 0.39 8.50
CA ASN A 112 21.73 -0.39 7.29
C ASN A 112 22.04 -1.90 7.28
N LYS A 113 22.28 -2.55 8.43
CA LYS A 113 22.13 -4.02 8.58
C LYS A 113 22.06 -4.44 10.05
N LEU A 114 21.12 -5.30 10.41
CA LEU A 114 21.23 -6.07 11.67
C LEU A 114 22.33 -7.13 11.45
N ASP A 115 23.59 -6.80 11.73
CA ASP A 115 24.71 -7.73 11.56
C ASP A 115 24.78 -8.74 12.71
N ILE A 116 23.89 -9.74 12.61
CA ILE A 116 23.78 -10.85 13.55
C ILE A 116 25.05 -11.73 13.53
N ASN A 117 25.81 -11.76 12.43
CA ASN A 117 27.03 -12.56 12.37
C ASN A 117 28.13 -12.04 13.31
N ASN A 118 28.13 -10.73 13.59
CA ASN A 118 29.02 -10.11 14.59
C ASN A 118 28.35 -9.87 15.95
N ALA A 119 27.03 -9.67 16.02
CA ALA A 119 26.31 -9.60 17.30
C ALA A 119 26.27 -10.94 18.07
N LEU A 120 26.74 -12.02 17.46
CA LEU A 120 26.87 -13.38 18.03
C LEU A 120 28.31 -13.76 18.41
N LYS A 121 29.27 -12.82 18.49
CA LYS A 121 30.65 -13.09 18.93
C LYS A 121 31.15 -12.08 19.97
N ILE A 122 31.63 -12.58 21.11
CA ILE A 122 32.94 -12.23 21.72
C ILE A 122 33.24 -13.16 22.91
N ASN A 123 34.52 -13.52 23.02
CA ASN A 123 35.08 -14.64 23.79
C ASN A 123 35.06 -14.51 25.33
N ILE A 124 35.08 -15.68 25.97
CA ILE A 124 36.08 -15.96 27.03
C ILE A 124 37.25 -16.68 26.33
N GLU A 125 38.48 -16.30 26.64
CA GLU A 125 39.69 -16.81 25.99
C GLU A 125 39.88 -18.32 26.23
N THR A 126 39.80 -19.13 25.17
CA THR A 126 40.90 -19.97 24.62
C THR A 126 40.42 -20.74 23.38
N ASP A 127 41.14 -20.55 22.27
CA ASP A 127 41.14 -21.29 20.99
C ASP A 127 39.84 -21.48 20.18
N LEU A 128 39.98 -21.30 18.86
CA LEU A 128 38.89 -21.29 17.86
C LEU A 128 38.77 -22.66 17.18
N ASP A 129 37.53 -23.06 16.85
CA ASP A 129 37.09 -23.38 15.47
C ASP A 129 35.68 -24.01 15.39
N ASP A 130 35.03 -24.29 16.52
CA ASP A 130 33.63 -24.75 16.60
C ASP A 130 32.69 -23.76 17.34
N CYS A 131 31.37 -23.96 17.18
CA CYS A 131 30.22 -23.18 17.72
C CYS A 131 29.93 -21.83 16.98
N THR A 132 28.71 -21.45 16.58
CA THR A 132 27.30 -21.81 16.90
C THR A 132 26.80 -21.47 18.31
N ASP A 133 26.33 -20.23 18.51
CA ASP A 133 25.17 -19.86 19.37
C ASP A 133 24.80 -18.38 19.07
N PHE A 134 23.62 -17.79 19.30
CA PHE A 134 22.34 -18.17 19.94
C PHE A 134 22.31 -18.26 21.49
N ILE A 135 21.12 -18.43 22.11
CA ILE A 135 20.93 -18.57 23.57
C ILE A 135 19.97 -19.74 23.90
N PRO A 136 20.49 -20.98 24.00
CA PRO A 136 19.80 -22.11 24.61
C PRO A 136 19.66 -21.95 26.13
N TRP A 137 19.04 -22.95 26.75
CA TRP A 137 18.78 -23.06 28.18
C TRP A 137 20.08 -23.30 29.00
N GLY A 138 21.03 -22.34 29.02
CA GLY A 138 22.39 -22.60 29.50
C GLY A 138 23.16 -21.47 30.22
N TYR A 139 22.96 -20.18 29.93
CA TYR A 139 23.87 -19.12 30.43
C TYR A 139 23.45 -18.37 31.71
N LYS A 140 24.46 -17.86 32.42
CA LYS A 140 24.36 -17.28 33.77
C LYS A 140 23.70 -15.89 33.78
N TYR A 141 22.39 -15.88 34.02
CA TYR A 141 21.67 -14.71 34.52
C TYR A 141 22.35 -14.15 35.78
N SER A 142 22.74 -12.88 35.77
CA SER A 142 23.39 -12.20 36.91
C SER A 142 22.50 -12.19 38.16
N LYS A 143 21.18 -12.20 37.97
CA LYS A 143 20.17 -12.57 38.97
C LYS A 143 18.92 -13.06 38.24
N LYS A 144 18.45 -14.28 38.50
CA LYS A 144 17.08 -14.68 38.12
C LYS A 144 16.11 -13.95 39.04
N VAL A 145 15.43 -12.91 38.55
CA VAL A 145 14.34 -12.26 39.29
C VAL A 145 13.07 -13.07 39.08
N TYR A 146 12.88 -14.04 39.98
CA TYR A 146 11.66 -14.84 40.03
C TYR A 146 10.53 -13.96 40.57
N ALA A 147 9.70 -13.39 39.69
CA ALA A 147 8.38 -12.93 40.10
C ALA A 147 7.51 -14.17 40.34
N LYS A 148 7.62 -14.80 41.52
CA LYS A 148 6.66 -15.85 41.90
C LYS A 148 5.25 -15.25 41.90
N PRO A 149 4.20 -16.02 41.60
CA PRO A 149 2.81 -15.54 41.65
C PRO A 149 2.38 -14.90 43.00
N ASN A 150 3.15 -15.16 44.07
CA ASN A 150 2.94 -14.64 45.43
C ASN A 150 4.10 -13.74 45.94
N ASP A 151 5.07 -13.33 45.10
CA ASP A 151 6.15 -12.42 45.51
C ASP A 151 5.71 -10.96 45.40
N THR A 152 5.18 -10.41 46.49
CA THR A 152 4.59 -9.06 46.56
C THR A 152 5.61 -7.91 46.44
N ASN A 153 6.91 -8.20 46.38
CA ASN A 153 7.98 -7.21 46.44
C ASN A 153 8.45 -6.65 45.08
N TYR A 154 7.97 -7.19 43.94
CA TYR A 154 8.38 -6.74 42.61
C TYR A 154 7.27 -5.96 41.88
N ASN A 155 7.23 -4.65 42.11
CA ASN A 155 6.29 -3.77 41.42
C ASN A 155 6.70 -3.54 39.95
N LEU A 156 6.15 -4.37 39.04
CA LEU A 156 6.41 -4.32 37.61
C LEU A 156 6.09 -2.96 36.97
N ASN A 157 5.21 -2.12 37.55
CA ASN A 157 4.92 -0.76 37.06
C ASN A 157 6.19 0.05 36.82
N SER A 158 7.18 -0.08 37.70
CA SER A 158 8.42 0.69 37.64
C SER A 158 9.25 0.37 36.38
N TYR A 159 9.19 -0.87 35.89
CA TYR A 159 9.88 -1.31 34.68
C TYR A 159 9.08 -0.95 33.42
N PHE A 160 7.79 -1.26 33.38
CA PHE A 160 6.95 -1.01 32.21
C PHE A 160 6.79 0.49 31.88
N LYS A 161 6.82 1.38 32.88
CA LYS A 161 6.83 2.84 32.67
C LYS A 161 8.13 3.40 32.11
N GLN A 162 9.22 2.64 32.15
CA GLN A 162 10.55 3.04 31.67
C GLN A 162 10.91 2.41 30.32
N ILE A 163 9.98 1.74 29.66
CA ILE A 163 10.22 1.10 28.37
C ILE A 163 10.46 2.18 27.31
N LYS A 164 11.65 2.13 26.69
CA LYS A 164 12.02 2.91 25.50
C LYS A 164 11.89 2.09 24.22
N GLU A 165 12.11 0.79 24.29
CA GLU A 165 11.90 -0.14 23.18
C GLU A 165 11.26 -1.42 23.68
N ALA A 166 10.30 -1.96 22.92
CA ALA A 166 9.63 -3.21 23.20
C ALA A 166 9.55 -4.06 21.94
N TRP A 167 9.74 -5.36 22.10
CA TRP A 167 9.79 -6.30 21.00
C TRP A 167 9.13 -7.64 21.40
N ILE A 168 8.42 -8.26 20.46
CA ILE A 168 7.93 -9.63 20.57
C ILE A 168 8.73 -10.50 19.61
N LEU A 169 9.35 -11.56 20.14
CA LEU A 169 10.16 -12.52 19.39
C LEU A 169 9.50 -13.90 19.43
N LEU A 170 9.41 -14.55 18.27
CA LEU A 170 9.32 -16.00 18.12
C LEU A 170 10.59 -16.52 17.44
N TYR A 171 11.27 -17.48 18.06
CA TYR A 171 12.37 -18.25 17.48
C TYR A 171 12.01 -19.73 17.47
N VAL A 172 12.32 -20.43 16.37
CA VAL A 172 12.10 -21.87 16.22
C VAL A 172 13.36 -22.50 15.63
N LYS A 173 13.80 -23.62 16.21
CA LYS A 173 14.94 -24.42 15.74
C LYS A 173 14.54 -25.89 15.61
N LYS A 174 14.99 -26.52 14.54
CA LYS A 174 14.98 -27.97 14.34
C LYS A 174 16.38 -28.58 14.41
N ASP A 175 16.43 -29.89 14.55
CA ASP A 175 17.66 -30.65 14.35
C ASP A 175 17.81 -31.17 12.90
N ASN A 176 18.86 -31.95 12.65
CA ASN A 176 19.16 -32.53 11.35
C ASN A 176 18.15 -33.61 10.90
N SER A 177 17.25 -34.07 11.78
CA SER A 177 16.19 -35.04 11.45
C SER A 177 14.89 -34.36 11.03
N GLY A 178 14.76 -33.05 11.23
CA GLY A 178 13.52 -32.29 11.04
C GLY A 178 12.73 -32.06 12.32
N GLU A 179 13.13 -32.62 13.46
CA GLU A 179 12.38 -32.49 14.72
C GLU A 179 12.57 -31.09 15.34
N ILE A 180 11.47 -30.47 15.77
CA ILE A 180 11.47 -29.13 16.38
C ILE A 180 12.01 -29.20 17.82
N ILE A 181 13.33 -29.10 17.98
CA ILE A 181 14.02 -29.13 19.28
C ILE A 181 13.82 -27.87 20.13
N GLN A 182 13.46 -26.73 19.55
CA GLN A 182 13.22 -25.50 20.33
C GLN A 182 12.14 -24.61 19.73
N LYS A 183 11.29 -24.05 20.62
CA LYS A 183 10.39 -22.93 20.37
C LYS A 183 10.54 -21.94 21.51
N ASP A 184 10.84 -20.69 21.21
CA ASP A 184 11.05 -19.65 22.21
C ASP A 184 10.24 -18.41 21.84
N PHE A 185 9.22 -18.11 22.65
CA PHE A 185 8.33 -16.97 22.47
C PHE A 185 8.47 -16.04 23.67
N SER A 186 8.93 -14.82 23.43
CA SER A 186 9.37 -13.91 24.48
C SER A 186 9.11 -12.44 24.16
N PHE A 187 8.85 -11.65 25.18
CA PHE A 187 8.80 -10.19 25.11
C PHE A 187 10.15 -9.65 25.57
N ILE A 188 10.73 -8.71 24.83
CA ILE A 188 12.03 -8.09 25.14
C ILE A 188 11.75 -6.60 25.33
N MET A 189 12.15 -6.05 26.47
CA MET A 189 12.04 -4.63 26.77
C MET A 189 13.41 -4.02 27.04
N LYS A 190 13.59 -2.75 26.66
CA LYS A 190 14.76 -1.94 26.99
C LYS A 190 14.33 -0.69 27.74
N THR A 191 15.01 -0.42 28.85
CA THR A 191 14.91 0.81 29.63
C THR A 191 16.26 1.53 29.61
N ASP A 192 16.33 2.74 30.19
CA ASP A 192 17.57 3.54 30.26
C ASP A 192 18.78 2.82 30.86
N ASN A 193 18.56 1.82 31.73
CA ASN A 193 19.60 1.22 32.55
C ASN A 193 19.85 -0.28 32.28
N ALA A 194 19.01 -0.91 31.45
CA ALA A 194 19.01 -2.36 31.23
C ALA A 194 18.05 -2.78 30.12
N ALA A 195 18.34 -3.92 29.51
CA ALA A 195 17.33 -4.70 28.81
C ALA A 195 16.89 -5.92 29.63
N TYR A 196 15.66 -6.37 29.40
CA TYR A 196 15.05 -7.52 30.05
C TYR A 196 14.36 -8.39 29.02
N ARG A 197 14.40 -9.71 29.25
CA ARG A 197 13.66 -10.69 28.48
C ARG A 197 12.60 -11.35 29.37
N CYS A 198 11.40 -11.49 28.83
CA CYS A 198 10.23 -11.99 29.53
C CYS A 198 9.61 -13.18 28.82
N TRP A 199 9.13 -14.15 29.60
CA TRP A 199 8.45 -15.36 29.12
C TRP A 199 7.13 -15.58 29.88
N GLY A 200 6.34 -16.55 29.45
CA GLY A 200 5.02 -16.82 30.04
C GLY A 200 4.02 -15.71 29.73
N LEU A 201 4.02 -15.24 28.47
CA LEU A 201 3.16 -14.17 27.99
C LEU A 201 1.71 -14.66 27.92
N ASN A 202 1.02 -14.71 29.05
CA ASN A 202 -0.35 -15.21 29.15
C ASN A 202 -1.33 -14.36 28.30
N SER A 203 -2.59 -14.82 28.16
CA SER A 203 -3.59 -14.11 27.36
C SER A 203 -3.85 -12.68 27.87
N GLU A 204 -3.84 -12.49 29.19
CA GLU A 204 -4.01 -11.18 29.83
C GLU A 204 -2.89 -10.20 29.43
N PHE A 205 -1.64 -10.66 29.42
CA PHE A 205 -0.49 -9.89 28.96
C PHE A 205 -0.60 -9.54 27.47
N ARG A 206 -0.94 -10.51 26.61
CA ARG A 206 -1.11 -10.28 25.17
C ARG A 206 -2.24 -9.27 24.90
N ASP A 207 -3.40 -9.47 25.51
CA ASP A 207 -4.57 -8.58 25.43
C ASP A 207 -4.27 -7.16 25.96
N SER A 208 -3.37 -7.03 26.94
CA SER A 208 -2.93 -5.73 27.48
C SER A 208 -1.94 -4.97 26.58
N LEU A 209 -1.24 -5.67 25.67
CA LEU A 209 -0.35 -5.06 24.68
C LEU A 209 -1.12 -4.60 23.45
N ILE A 210 -1.66 -5.55 22.68
CA ILE A 210 -2.42 -5.30 21.44
C ILE A 210 -3.45 -6.43 21.31
N ASN A 211 -4.74 -6.09 21.31
CA ASN A 211 -5.80 -7.02 20.96
C ASN A 211 -5.87 -7.15 19.43
N SER A 212 -5.76 -8.37 18.89
CA SER A 212 -5.52 -8.58 17.46
C SER A 212 -6.45 -9.60 16.81
N ALA A 213 -6.77 -9.36 15.54
CA ALA A 213 -7.36 -10.36 14.64
C ALA A 213 -6.54 -10.44 13.34
N VAL A 214 -6.28 -11.66 12.89
CA VAL A 214 -5.65 -11.93 11.59
C VAL A 214 -6.64 -12.71 10.73
N ILE A 215 -7.10 -12.09 9.64
CA ILE A 215 -8.13 -12.63 8.76
C ILE A 215 -7.47 -13.07 7.44
N PRO A 216 -7.43 -14.38 7.12
CA PRO A 216 -6.78 -14.93 5.91
C PRO A 216 -7.70 -14.82 4.69
N SER A 217 -7.12 -14.66 3.50
CA SER A 217 -7.81 -14.44 2.19
C SER A 217 -9.07 -15.28 2.02
N PHE A 218 -8.93 -16.59 2.19
CA PHE A 218 -10.06 -17.52 2.29
C PHE A 218 -10.67 -17.47 3.70
N ARG A 219 -11.78 -16.75 3.82
CA ARG A 219 -12.59 -16.68 5.04
C ARG A 219 -13.26 -18.03 5.30
N ASP A 220 -13.29 -18.41 6.57
CA ASP A 220 -13.97 -19.59 7.09
C ASP A 220 -14.67 -19.20 8.40
N PRO A 221 -15.98 -18.90 8.35
CA PRO A 221 -16.74 -18.48 9.52
C PRO A 221 -16.64 -19.44 10.71
N GLU A 222 -16.47 -20.75 10.50
CA GLU A 222 -16.33 -21.71 11.61
C GLU A 222 -14.98 -21.55 12.34
N LYS A 223 -13.94 -21.11 11.63
CA LYS A 223 -12.64 -20.77 12.22
C LYS A 223 -12.63 -19.39 12.86
N GLN A 224 -13.12 -18.35 12.16
CA GLN A 224 -13.05 -16.97 12.65
C GLN A 224 -14.11 -16.62 13.70
N LEU A 225 -15.33 -17.17 13.59
CA LEU A 225 -16.43 -16.95 14.55
C LEU A 225 -16.52 -18.08 15.60
N LYS A 226 -15.39 -18.75 15.89
CA LYS A 226 -15.35 -19.85 16.85
C LYS A 226 -15.56 -19.33 18.29
N ILE A 227 -16.71 -19.63 18.90
CA ILE A 227 -16.99 -19.23 20.29
C ILE A 227 -16.17 -20.07 21.28
N ASN A 228 -15.11 -19.50 21.84
CA ASN A 228 -14.34 -20.06 22.94
C ASN A 228 -13.69 -18.95 23.80
N ASN A 229 -13.17 -19.28 24.99
CA ASN A 229 -12.66 -18.25 25.92
C ASN A 229 -11.44 -17.46 25.42
N TRP A 230 -10.76 -17.91 24.36
CA TRP A 230 -9.50 -17.35 23.88
C TRP A 230 -9.62 -16.53 22.60
N SER A 231 -10.57 -16.86 21.71
CA SER A 231 -10.81 -16.11 20.47
C SER A 231 -11.48 -14.77 20.74
N TRP A 232 -11.15 -13.76 19.93
CA TRP A 232 -11.79 -12.44 19.98
C TRP A 232 -13.33 -12.55 19.90
N TYR A 233 -13.87 -13.41 19.02
CA TYR A 233 -15.32 -13.57 18.84
C TYR A 233 -15.97 -14.25 20.05
N GLY A 234 -15.32 -15.25 20.65
CA GLY A 234 -15.85 -15.86 21.87
C GLY A 234 -15.82 -14.92 23.06
N LYS A 235 -14.81 -14.06 23.17
CA LYS A 235 -14.77 -12.96 24.15
C LYS A 235 -15.88 -11.92 23.90
N LEU A 236 -16.13 -11.55 22.65
CA LEU A 236 -17.22 -10.66 22.22
C LEU A 236 -18.60 -11.20 22.66
N ILE A 237 -18.94 -12.40 22.20
CA ILE A 237 -20.23 -13.05 22.49
C ILE A 237 -20.42 -13.23 24.00
N LYS A 238 -19.36 -13.64 24.71
CA LYS A 238 -19.42 -13.77 26.17
C LYS A 238 -19.64 -12.44 26.89
N ARG A 239 -19.03 -11.33 26.45
CA ARG A 239 -19.25 -10.01 27.08
C ARG A 239 -20.65 -9.48 26.85
N ILE A 240 -21.18 -9.58 25.63
CA ILE A 240 -22.57 -9.20 25.34
C ILE A 240 -23.54 -10.03 26.19
N TRP A 241 -23.29 -11.34 26.34
CA TRP A 241 -24.04 -12.18 27.26
C TRP A 241 -23.90 -11.73 28.72
N ASP A 242 -22.68 -11.53 29.21
CA ASP A 242 -22.38 -11.18 30.61
C ASP A 242 -22.94 -9.80 31.02
N GLU A 243 -23.04 -8.83 30.11
CA GLU A 243 -23.64 -7.51 30.37
C GLU A 243 -25.17 -7.52 30.38
N ASN A 244 -25.78 -8.47 29.67
CA ASN A 244 -27.24 -8.59 29.58
C ASN A 244 -27.83 -9.57 30.59
N LYS A 245 -27.13 -10.66 30.94
CA LYS A 245 -27.62 -11.79 31.75
C LYS A 245 -28.13 -11.46 33.16
N ASP A 246 -27.88 -10.25 33.66
CA ASP A 246 -28.24 -9.79 35.00
C ASP A 246 -29.20 -8.57 34.98
N LYS A 247 -29.61 -8.08 33.78
CA LYS A 247 -30.54 -6.94 33.64
C LYS A 247 -31.97 -7.30 34.08
N LYS A 248 -32.51 -6.62 35.08
CA LYS A 248 -33.91 -6.83 35.50
C LYS A 248 -34.90 -6.30 34.45
N ILE A 249 -35.84 -7.14 34.02
CA ILE A 249 -36.87 -6.81 33.03
C ILE A 249 -38.23 -6.71 33.73
N GLN A 250 -39.03 -5.71 33.36
CA GLN A 250 -40.44 -5.63 33.72
C GLN A 250 -41.27 -6.41 32.70
N ASN A 251 -42.06 -7.37 33.16
CA ASN A 251 -42.92 -8.16 32.30
C ASN A 251 -44.23 -7.40 31.99
N GLN A 252 -44.68 -7.38 30.74
CA GLN A 252 -45.86 -6.61 30.33
C GLN A 252 -47.18 -7.18 30.90
N ASP A 253 -47.28 -8.51 31.03
CA ASP A 253 -48.53 -9.18 31.42
C ASP A 253 -48.78 -9.25 32.94
N ASN A 254 -47.75 -9.04 33.77
CA ASN A 254 -47.88 -9.06 35.23
C ASN A 254 -46.74 -8.25 35.86
N ALA A 255 -47.06 -7.38 36.83
CA ALA A 255 -46.16 -6.41 37.45
C ALA A 255 -45.02 -7.00 38.34
N GLN A 256 -44.59 -8.23 38.10
CA GLN A 256 -43.41 -8.82 38.71
C GLN A 256 -42.14 -8.45 37.92
N THR A 257 -41.13 -7.96 38.63
CA THR A 257 -39.78 -7.79 38.07
C THR A 257 -39.05 -9.12 38.15
N LEU A 258 -38.72 -9.71 37.00
CA LEU A 258 -37.94 -10.95 36.91
C LEU A 258 -36.45 -10.62 36.75
N SER A 259 -35.57 -11.50 37.23
CA SER A 259 -34.19 -11.47 36.77
C SER A 259 -34.12 -11.91 35.30
N TYR A 260 -33.13 -11.41 34.57
CA TYR A 260 -32.94 -11.75 33.17
C TYR A 260 -32.84 -13.26 32.94
N SER A 261 -32.17 -13.99 33.84
CA SER A 261 -31.99 -15.45 33.74
C SER A 261 -33.31 -16.22 33.86
N GLU A 262 -34.25 -15.75 34.69
CA GLU A 262 -35.60 -16.34 34.82
C GLU A 262 -36.46 -16.03 33.58
N THR A 263 -36.34 -14.82 33.04
CA THR A 263 -36.99 -14.42 31.77
C THR A 263 -36.45 -15.24 30.60
N MET A 264 -35.12 -15.38 30.50
CA MET A 264 -34.42 -16.22 29.52
C MET A 264 -34.89 -17.68 29.57
N ASN A 265 -34.92 -18.28 30.76
CA ASN A 265 -35.40 -19.66 30.96
C ASN A 265 -36.85 -19.87 30.52
N ARG A 266 -37.69 -18.83 30.48
CA ARG A 266 -39.04 -18.88 29.88
C ARG A 266 -39.01 -18.66 28.36
N LEU A 267 -38.25 -17.68 27.89
CA LEU A 267 -38.16 -17.32 26.47
C LEU A 267 -37.35 -18.31 25.61
N PHE A 268 -36.62 -19.28 26.20
CA PHE A 268 -36.02 -20.37 25.43
C PHE A 268 -37.05 -21.27 24.71
N GLN A 269 -38.35 -21.12 24.95
CA GLN A 269 -39.40 -21.73 24.13
C GLN A 269 -39.66 -20.96 22.81
N SER A 270 -39.18 -19.71 22.70
CA SER A 270 -39.25 -18.83 21.53
C SER A 270 -37.84 -18.33 21.13
N VAL A 271 -36.96 -19.29 20.84
CA VAL A 271 -35.49 -19.18 20.70
C VAL A 271 -34.97 -17.99 19.88
N ASN A 272 -35.73 -17.52 18.88
CA ASN A 272 -35.25 -16.54 17.90
C ASN A 272 -35.33 -15.07 18.35
N THR A 273 -36.35 -14.70 19.14
CA THR A 273 -36.54 -13.29 19.58
C THR A 273 -35.43 -12.87 20.53
N VAL A 274 -35.09 -13.80 21.43
CA VAL A 274 -34.12 -13.69 22.52
C VAL A 274 -32.73 -13.27 22.05
N GLY A 275 -32.24 -13.93 20.99
CA GLY A 275 -30.91 -13.64 20.46
C GLY A 275 -30.85 -12.29 19.72
N ASN A 276 -31.94 -11.86 19.08
CA ASN A 276 -31.98 -10.55 18.45
C ASN A 276 -31.97 -9.41 19.48
N GLU A 277 -32.74 -9.52 20.56
CA GLU A 277 -32.75 -8.53 21.65
C GLU A 277 -31.39 -8.46 22.38
N LEU A 278 -30.75 -9.61 22.62
CA LEU A 278 -29.41 -9.67 23.24
C LEU A 278 -28.33 -8.97 22.42
N PHE A 279 -28.42 -9.07 21.09
CA PHE A 279 -27.39 -8.66 20.15
C PHE A 279 -27.87 -7.51 19.25
N GLU A 280 -28.81 -6.68 19.73
CA GLU A 280 -29.37 -5.56 18.97
C GLU A 280 -28.29 -4.53 18.61
N ASP A 281 -27.50 -4.06 19.58
CA ASP A 281 -26.45 -3.04 19.38
C ASP A 281 -25.43 -3.45 18.30
N ILE A 282 -24.95 -4.70 18.34
CA ILE A 282 -24.03 -5.22 17.32
C ILE A 282 -24.72 -5.41 15.97
N THR A 283 -26.00 -5.81 15.96
CA THR A 283 -26.78 -5.96 14.73
C THR A 283 -26.97 -4.62 14.04
N VAL A 284 -27.33 -3.57 14.79
CA VAL A 284 -27.47 -2.19 14.29
C VAL A 284 -26.12 -1.66 13.78
N ASN A 285 -25.03 -1.82 14.54
CA ASN A 285 -23.71 -1.34 14.10
C ASN A 285 -23.19 -2.07 12.85
N ILE A 286 -23.33 -3.40 12.80
CA ILE A 286 -22.94 -4.18 11.62
C ILE A 286 -23.80 -3.78 10.42
N LYS A 287 -25.12 -3.60 10.60
CA LYS A 287 -26.03 -3.14 9.54
C LYS A 287 -25.64 -1.76 9.01
N GLN A 288 -25.38 -0.77 9.87
CA GLN A 288 -24.90 0.56 9.44
C GLN A 288 -23.62 0.50 8.59
N ASN A 289 -22.65 -0.35 8.98
CA ASN A 289 -21.42 -0.57 8.22
C ASN A 289 -21.65 -1.30 6.88
N MET A 290 -22.73 -2.09 6.79
CA MET A 290 -23.02 -2.98 5.67
C MET A 290 -24.08 -2.49 4.68
N ASP A 291 -25.01 -1.63 5.06
CA ASP A 291 -26.04 -1.07 4.17
C ASP A 291 -25.40 -0.34 2.96
N MET A 292 -24.17 0.18 3.14
CA MET A 292 -23.34 0.74 2.05
C MET A 292 -22.81 -0.31 1.04
N THR A 293 -22.79 -1.58 1.41
CA THR A 293 -22.20 -2.70 0.64
C THR A 293 -23.24 -3.69 0.13
N PHE A 294 -24.17 -4.09 1.00
CA PHE A 294 -25.16 -5.15 0.78
C PHE A 294 -26.53 -4.59 1.16
N GLN A 295 -27.23 -4.06 0.16
CA GLN A 295 -28.61 -3.59 0.33
C GLN A 295 -29.51 -4.77 0.69
N ASP A 296 -30.55 -4.49 1.48
CA ASP A 296 -31.56 -5.46 1.91
C ASP A 296 -31.01 -6.72 2.63
N CYS A 297 -29.88 -6.57 3.34
CA CYS A 297 -29.28 -7.64 4.16
C CYS A 297 -29.48 -7.40 5.66
N ASP A 298 -30.27 -8.26 6.31
CA ASP A 298 -30.52 -8.23 7.75
C ASP A 298 -29.78 -9.35 8.50
N PHE A 299 -29.24 -9.01 9.67
CA PHE A 299 -28.49 -9.94 10.52
C PHE A 299 -29.32 -10.33 11.73
N SER A 300 -29.20 -11.59 12.17
CA SER A 300 -29.89 -12.07 13.38
C SER A 300 -29.05 -13.11 14.11
N PHE A 301 -29.02 -13.00 15.44
CA PHE A 301 -28.34 -13.94 16.32
C PHE A 301 -29.38 -14.89 16.91
N GLN A 302 -29.17 -16.20 16.78
CA GLN A 302 -30.13 -17.22 17.22
C GLN A 302 -29.40 -18.35 17.95
N PHE A 303 -29.91 -18.76 19.10
CA PHE A 303 -29.40 -19.94 19.80
C PHE A 303 -29.77 -21.21 19.04
N SER A 304 -28.90 -22.22 19.01
CA SER A 304 -29.32 -23.58 18.71
C SER A 304 -29.99 -24.21 19.94
N THR A 305 -30.86 -25.19 19.67
CA THR A 305 -31.68 -25.91 20.67
C THR A 305 -30.86 -26.80 21.62
N ASP A 306 -29.55 -26.89 21.45
CA ASP A 306 -28.68 -27.75 22.25
C ASP A 306 -28.35 -27.11 23.60
N THR A 307 -28.90 -27.68 24.68
CA THR A 307 -28.63 -27.26 26.06
C THR A 307 -27.21 -27.65 26.48
N LYS A 308 -26.27 -26.73 26.32
CA LYS A 308 -24.94 -26.74 26.95
C LYS A 308 -24.96 -25.90 28.23
N ASP A 309 -24.09 -26.22 29.19
CA ASP A 309 -23.94 -25.46 30.44
C ASP A 309 -23.62 -23.96 30.21
N ASP A 310 -22.93 -23.65 29.11
CA ASP A 310 -22.66 -22.29 28.62
C ASP A 310 -23.57 -21.97 27.43
N ILE A 311 -24.77 -21.42 27.68
CA ILE A 311 -25.78 -21.21 26.63
C ILE A 311 -25.31 -20.28 25.50
N TYR A 312 -24.50 -19.25 25.81
CA TYR A 312 -23.90 -18.36 24.80
C TYR A 312 -23.01 -19.09 23.77
N LYS A 313 -22.57 -20.33 24.04
CA LYS A 313 -21.82 -21.16 23.06
C LYS A 313 -22.73 -21.89 22.05
N SER A 314 -24.04 -21.70 22.11
CA SER A 314 -25.00 -22.22 21.12
C SER A 314 -25.44 -21.15 20.09
N ILE A 315 -24.96 -19.91 20.20
CA ILE A 315 -25.32 -18.80 19.31
C ILE A 315 -24.76 -19.01 17.90
N ASN A 316 -25.64 -18.86 16.91
CA ASN A 316 -25.35 -18.86 15.48
C ASN A 316 -25.76 -17.52 14.86
N VAL A 317 -25.03 -17.11 13.82
CA VAL A 317 -25.33 -15.92 13.02
C VAL A 317 -26.09 -16.34 11.77
N PHE A 318 -27.26 -15.75 11.58
CA PHE A 318 -28.05 -15.85 10.35
C PHE A 318 -28.05 -14.51 9.63
N VAL A 319 -28.11 -14.59 8.30
CA VAL A 319 -28.27 -13.44 7.42
C VAL A 319 -29.48 -13.69 6.53
N ASP A 320 -30.32 -12.68 6.36
CA ASP A 320 -31.43 -12.66 5.42
C ASP A 320 -31.11 -11.63 4.32
N ASP A 321 -30.99 -12.11 3.09
CA ASP A 321 -30.69 -11.36 1.86
C ASP A 321 -31.83 -11.58 0.83
N GLY A 322 -33.04 -11.85 1.34
CA GLY A 322 -34.16 -12.42 0.58
C GLY A 322 -34.33 -13.93 0.81
N TYR A 323 -33.31 -14.61 1.36
CA TYR A 323 -33.46 -15.96 1.92
C TYR A 323 -32.64 -16.13 3.21
N LYS A 324 -33.32 -16.23 4.36
CA LYS A 324 -32.66 -16.43 5.65
C LYS A 324 -31.86 -17.75 5.74
N SER A 325 -30.54 -17.66 5.94
CA SER A 325 -29.67 -18.82 6.17
C SER A 325 -28.47 -18.50 7.08
N LEU A 326 -27.75 -19.54 7.54
CA LEU A 326 -26.52 -19.38 8.32
C LEU A 326 -25.46 -18.60 7.54
N ILE A 327 -24.66 -17.80 8.25
CA ILE A 327 -23.58 -17.02 7.62
C ILE A 327 -22.56 -17.86 6.83
N SER A 328 -22.27 -19.09 7.27
CA SER A 328 -21.43 -20.06 6.56
C SER A 328 -21.97 -20.45 5.18
N ASN A 329 -23.28 -20.31 4.96
CA ASN A 329 -23.96 -20.59 3.69
C ASN A 329 -24.14 -19.34 2.82
N LYS A 330 -23.64 -18.17 3.26
CA LYS A 330 -23.69 -16.91 2.50
C LYS A 330 -22.46 -16.71 1.63
N GLY A 331 -22.56 -15.82 0.64
CA GLY A 331 -21.43 -15.44 -0.21
C GLY A 331 -20.27 -14.85 0.60
N SER A 332 -19.03 -15.19 0.21
CA SER A 332 -17.81 -14.86 0.96
C SER A 332 -17.59 -13.36 1.19
N GLY A 333 -18.16 -12.48 0.37
CA GLY A 333 -18.16 -11.03 0.60
C GLY A 333 -18.93 -10.64 1.87
N ILE A 334 -20.14 -11.18 2.06
CA ILE A 334 -20.96 -10.97 3.28
C ILE A 334 -20.22 -11.52 4.50
N GLN A 335 -19.66 -12.73 4.38
CA GLN A 335 -18.86 -13.35 5.44
C GLN A 335 -17.67 -12.47 5.86
N SER A 336 -16.89 -11.99 4.88
CA SER A 336 -15.70 -11.16 5.12
C SER A 336 -16.07 -9.85 5.82
N ALA A 337 -17.12 -9.16 5.32
CA ALA A 337 -17.60 -7.93 5.92
C ALA A 337 -18.11 -8.14 7.36
N PHE A 338 -18.79 -9.25 7.63
CA PHE A 338 -19.29 -9.54 8.99
C PHE A 338 -18.15 -9.78 9.97
N ILE A 339 -17.16 -10.60 9.59
CA ILE A 339 -16.01 -10.90 10.45
C ILE A 339 -15.24 -9.61 10.77
N ILE A 340 -15.04 -8.74 9.77
CA ILE A 340 -14.39 -7.43 9.94
C ILE A 340 -15.23 -6.54 10.87
N SER A 341 -16.49 -6.27 10.54
CA SER A 341 -17.36 -5.37 11.32
C SER A 341 -17.58 -5.85 12.75
N ALA A 342 -17.74 -7.16 12.99
CA ALA A 342 -17.86 -7.73 14.32
C ALA A 342 -16.59 -7.58 15.16
N PHE A 343 -15.39 -7.69 14.55
CA PHE A 343 -14.13 -7.40 15.24
C PHE A 343 -13.96 -5.91 15.52
N CYS A 344 -14.34 -5.03 14.59
CA CYS A 344 -14.32 -3.59 14.79
C CYS A 344 -15.24 -3.19 15.95
N TYR A 345 -16.47 -3.70 15.98
CA TYR A 345 -17.43 -3.50 17.08
C TYR A 345 -16.91 -4.06 18.42
N TYR A 346 -16.29 -5.24 18.40
CA TYR A 346 -15.65 -5.80 19.60
C TYR A 346 -14.59 -4.84 20.17
N CYS A 347 -13.80 -4.24 19.30
CA CYS A 347 -12.77 -3.31 19.72
C CYS A 347 -13.37 -1.98 20.21
N SER A 348 -14.31 -1.37 19.48
CA SER A 348 -14.90 -0.07 19.86
C SER A 348 -15.71 -0.10 21.15
N THR A 349 -16.49 -1.16 21.37
CA THR A 349 -17.38 -1.29 22.52
C THR A 349 -16.64 -1.84 23.75
N PHE A 350 -15.77 -2.84 23.58
CA PHE A 350 -15.23 -3.63 24.69
C PHE A 350 -13.73 -3.45 24.97
N HIS A 351 -12.95 -2.84 24.07
CA HIS A 351 -11.51 -2.62 24.27
C HIS A 351 -11.13 -1.14 24.25
N LYS A 352 -10.59 -0.68 25.38
CA LYS A 352 -10.05 0.69 25.52
C LYS A 352 -8.56 0.79 25.18
N ASN A 353 -7.92 -0.34 24.89
CA ASN A 353 -6.53 -0.44 24.49
C ASN A 353 -6.41 -0.54 22.96
N SER A 354 -5.22 -0.24 22.44
CA SER A 354 -4.94 -0.32 21.01
C SER A 354 -5.16 -1.71 20.43
N SER A 355 -5.76 -1.76 19.25
CA SER A 355 -6.10 -2.99 18.54
C SER A 355 -5.45 -3.06 17.16
N LEU A 356 -5.17 -4.28 16.71
CA LEU A 356 -4.55 -4.58 15.41
C LEU A 356 -5.47 -5.46 14.56
N LEU A 357 -5.81 -4.97 13.37
CA LEU A 357 -6.57 -5.71 12.38
C LEU A 357 -5.68 -6.02 11.17
N VAL A 358 -5.34 -7.30 10.99
CA VAL A 358 -4.56 -7.78 9.84
C VAL A 358 -5.50 -8.48 8.87
N VAL A 359 -5.60 -8.00 7.63
CA VAL A 359 -6.55 -8.54 6.64
C VAL A 359 -5.84 -8.87 5.33
N GLU A 360 -5.77 -10.15 5.01
CA GLU A 360 -5.31 -10.58 3.70
C GLU A 360 -6.44 -10.38 2.67
N GLU A 361 -6.12 -9.66 1.59
CA GLU A 361 -6.95 -9.40 0.40
C GLU A 361 -8.42 -9.05 0.72
N PRO A 362 -8.69 -7.90 1.37
CA PRO A 362 -10.04 -7.46 1.74
C PRO A 362 -10.97 -7.29 0.54
N GLU A 363 -10.45 -7.07 -0.67
CA GLU A 363 -11.23 -6.95 -1.90
C GLU A 363 -11.83 -8.27 -2.43
N LEU A 364 -11.39 -9.43 -1.93
CA LEU A 364 -11.86 -10.72 -2.43
C LEU A 364 -13.38 -10.84 -2.27
N TYR A 365 -14.04 -11.22 -3.36
CA TYR A 365 -15.50 -11.36 -3.45
C TYR A 365 -16.31 -10.06 -3.23
N LEU A 366 -15.67 -8.89 -3.28
CA LEU A 366 -16.33 -7.58 -3.19
C LEU A 366 -16.29 -6.82 -4.53
N HIS A 367 -17.48 -6.34 -4.94
CA HIS A 367 -17.63 -5.36 -6.02
C HIS A 367 -17.07 -3.99 -5.58
N PRO A 368 -16.62 -3.10 -6.50
CA PRO A 368 -16.04 -1.79 -6.18
C PRO A 368 -16.73 -0.92 -5.12
N GLN A 369 -18.06 -0.91 -4.98
CA GLN A 369 -18.71 -0.21 -3.85
C GLN A 369 -18.29 -0.83 -2.50
N GLY A 370 -18.42 -2.15 -2.34
CA GLY A 370 -18.08 -2.85 -1.10
C GLY A 370 -16.62 -2.73 -0.68
N ARG A 371 -15.69 -2.62 -1.64
CA ARG A 371 -14.28 -2.33 -1.34
C ARG A 371 -14.10 -0.98 -0.66
N ARG A 372 -14.84 0.04 -1.12
CA ARG A 372 -14.82 1.40 -0.55
C ARG A 372 -15.49 1.44 0.82
N SER A 373 -16.57 0.69 0.99
CA SER A 373 -17.24 0.54 2.29
C SER A 373 -16.36 -0.17 3.32
N ILE A 374 -15.66 -1.24 2.95
CA ILE A 374 -14.67 -1.90 3.83
C ILE A 374 -13.49 -0.97 4.14
N LEU A 375 -13.04 -0.17 3.19
CA LEU A 375 -12.03 0.86 3.44
C LEU A 375 -12.54 1.93 4.45
N GLN A 376 -13.81 2.33 4.37
CA GLN A 376 -14.44 3.19 5.39
C GLN A 376 -14.45 2.52 6.77
N VAL A 377 -14.85 1.24 6.87
CA VAL A 377 -14.83 0.49 8.13
C VAL A 377 -13.42 0.41 8.74
N PHE A 378 -12.37 0.32 7.91
CA PHE A 378 -10.99 0.41 8.39
C PHE A 378 -10.60 1.81 8.86
N GLU A 379 -11.05 2.87 8.17
CA GLU A 379 -10.80 4.26 8.56
C GLU A 379 -11.51 4.63 9.87
N ASP A 380 -12.76 4.17 10.04
CA ASP A 380 -13.51 4.29 11.29
C ASP A 380 -12.83 3.48 12.41
N PHE A 381 -12.33 2.27 12.11
CA PHE A 381 -11.57 1.46 13.08
C PHE A 381 -10.28 2.15 13.57
N ILE A 382 -9.57 2.85 12.68
CA ILE A 382 -8.34 3.58 13.01
C ILE A 382 -8.64 4.83 13.85
N THR A 383 -9.83 5.43 13.71
CA THR A 383 -10.15 6.75 14.25
C THR A 383 -11.08 6.75 15.46
N PHE A 384 -11.75 5.64 15.79
CA PHE A 384 -12.55 5.59 17.02
C PHE A 384 -11.67 5.54 18.29
N ASN A 385 -12.10 6.28 19.31
CA ASN A 385 -11.41 6.48 20.60
C ASN A 385 -10.00 7.11 20.46
N ASP A 386 -9.39 7.50 21.59
CA ASP A 386 -7.98 7.93 21.64
C ASP A 386 -6.97 6.77 21.47
N ALA A 387 -7.41 5.65 20.89
CA ALA A 387 -6.64 4.42 20.77
C ALA A 387 -5.80 4.42 19.48
N GLN A 388 -4.53 4.04 19.59
CA GLN A 388 -3.65 3.83 18.42
C GLN A 388 -3.99 2.52 17.69
N ASN A 389 -5.16 2.46 17.05
CA ASN A 389 -5.59 1.31 16.28
C ASN A 389 -4.84 1.22 14.95
N GLN A 390 -4.46 0.01 14.56
CA GLN A 390 -3.64 -0.26 13.37
C GLN A 390 -4.33 -1.25 12.45
N VAL A 391 -4.28 -0.98 11.15
CA VAL A 391 -4.74 -1.91 10.11
C VAL A 391 -3.57 -2.23 9.19
N ILE A 392 -3.33 -3.52 8.95
CA ILE A 392 -2.31 -4.01 8.00
C ILE A 392 -3.03 -4.88 6.97
N ILE A 393 -3.09 -4.44 5.71
CA ILE A 393 -3.73 -5.21 4.64
C ILE A 393 -2.72 -5.71 3.61
N THR A 394 -2.98 -6.87 3.01
CA THR A 394 -2.44 -7.16 1.67
C THR A 394 -3.49 -6.83 0.63
N THR A 395 -3.09 -6.27 -0.51
CA THR A 395 -4.06 -5.99 -1.58
C THR A 395 -3.40 -6.01 -2.96
N HIS A 396 -4.21 -6.37 -3.95
CA HIS A 396 -4.01 -6.28 -5.39
C HIS A 396 -4.84 -5.16 -6.02
N SER A 397 -5.71 -4.52 -5.25
CA SER A 397 -6.62 -3.50 -5.74
C SER A 397 -6.05 -2.10 -5.57
N SER A 398 -6.08 -1.33 -6.66
CA SER A 398 -5.83 0.11 -6.66
C SER A 398 -6.89 0.92 -5.89
N ASP A 399 -8.04 0.34 -5.52
CA ASP A 399 -9.10 1.00 -4.73
C ASP A 399 -8.64 1.33 -3.30
N PHE A 400 -7.72 0.54 -2.72
CA PHE A 400 -7.19 0.74 -1.36
C PHE A 400 -5.99 1.71 -1.32
N ILE A 401 -5.37 1.98 -2.46
CA ILE A 401 -4.19 2.85 -2.56
C ILE A 401 -4.64 4.31 -2.60
N LYS A 402 -4.66 4.94 -1.41
CA LYS A 402 -4.95 6.37 -1.19
C LYS A 402 -3.67 7.20 -1.02
N PRO A 403 -3.62 8.48 -1.46
CA PRO A 403 -2.45 9.36 -1.31
C PRO A 403 -1.95 9.54 0.12
N GLU A 404 -2.86 9.48 1.10
CA GLU A 404 -2.59 9.64 2.53
C GLU A 404 -1.70 8.52 3.07
N TYR A 405 -1.72 7.34 2.45
CA TYR A 405 -1.01 6.15 2.92
C TYR A 405 0.31 5.89 2.20
N ILE A 406 0.78 6.81 1.35
CA ILE A 406 1.92 6.57 0.45
C ILE A 406 3.21 6.12 1.16
N ASN A 407 3.50 6.69 2.34
CA ASN A 407 4.66 6.33 3.16
C ASN A 407 4.50 4.96 3.86
N ASN A 408 3.27 4.41 3.84
CA ASN A 408 2.86 3.19 4.52
C ASN A 408 2.63 2.03 3.52
N ILE A 409 2.97 2.24 2.23
CA ILE A 409 2.95 1.20 1.20
C ILE A 409 4.30 0.48 1.16
N THR A 410 4.26 -0.83 1.39
CA THR A 410 5.39 -1.73 1.18
C THR A 410 5.10 -2.62 -0.03
N VAL A 411 5.96 -2.56 -1.04
CA VAL A 411 5.86 -3.39 -2.25
C VAL A 411 6.71 -4.63 -2.06
N ILE A 412 6.11 -5.80 -2.24
CA ILE A 412 6.76 -7.10 -2.12
C ILE A 412 7.00 -7.68 -3.51
N ARG A 413 8.25 -8.00 -3.81
CA ARG A 413 8.68 -8.63 -5.07
C ARG A 413 9.41 -9.94 -4.78
N LYS A 414 9.67 -10.73 -5.82
CA LYS A 414 10.42 -11.98 -5.73
C LYS A 414 11.66 -11.89 -6.62
N GLU A 415 12.84 -11.99 -6.02
CA GLU A 415 14.13 -11.86 -6.71
C GLU A 415 14.96 -13.11 -6.42
N ASN A 416 15.45 -13.78 -7.47
CA ASN A 416 16.24 -15.02 -7.35
C ASN A 416 15.59 -16.08 -6.42
N GLY A 417 14.25 -16.16 -6.43
CA GLY A 417 13.47 -17.06 -5.58
C GLY A 417 13.12 -16.52 -4.18
N CYS A 418 13.79 -15.47 -3.71
CA CYS A 418 13.60 -14.89 -2.39
C CYS A 418 12.53 -13.78 -2.39
N THR A 419 11.78 -13.66 -1.30
CA THR A 419 10.90 -12.50 -1.06
C THR A 419 11.73 -11.28 -0.65
N CYS A 420 11.53 -10.15 -1.34
CA CYS A 420 12.19 -8.86 -1.07
C CYS A 420 11.15 -7.74 -0.91
N GLN A 421 11.44 -6.75 -0.06
CA GLN A 421 10.57 -5.62 0.24
C GLN A 421 11.16 -4.28 -0.22
N TYR A 422 10.29 -3.41 -0.75
CA TYR A 422 10.61 -2.07 -1.23
C TYR A 422 9.60 -1.07 -0.69
N LYS A 423 10.00 0.20 -0.58
CA LYS A 423 9.12 1.29 -0.14
C LYS A 423 9.28 2.49 -1.06
N VAL A 424 8.24 3.30 -1.14
CA VAL A 424 8.28 4.56 -1.88
C VAL A 424 9.24 5.51 -1.19
N ASN A 425 10.30 5.89 -1.89
CA ASN A 425 11.22 6.93 -1.45
C ASN A 425 11.25 8.06 -2.50
N ILE A 426 10.93 9.28 -2.06
CA ILE A 426 10.84 10.48 -2.89
C ILE A 426 11.50 11.60 -2.09
N ASP A 427 12.52 12.24 -2.66
CA ASP A 427 13.35 13.25 -1.98
C ASP A 427 12.79 14.68 -2.09
N ASP A 428 11.47 14.80 -2.25
CA ASP A 428 10.77 16.09 -2.29
C ASP A 428 10.58 16.62 -0.85
N GLY A 429 11.31 17.68 -0.51
CA GLY A 429 11.40 18.29 0.82
C GLY A 429 10.11 18.91 1.40
N THR A 430 8.92 18.64 0.83
CA THR A 430 7.63 18.92 1.48
C THR A 430 6.62 17.79 1.26
N GLU A 431 6.00 17.34 2.36
CA GLU A 431 4.97 16.27 2.35
C GLU A 431 3.77 16.61 1.45
N PHE A 432 3.44 17.90 1.31
CA PHE A 432 2.39 18.41 0.43
C PHE A 432 2.64 18.09 -1.05
N LYS A 433 3.90 18.16 -1.52
CA LYS A 433 4.26 17.77 -2.89
C LYS A 433 4.09 16.27 -3.11
N LYS A 434 4.44 15.44 -2.11
CA LYS A 434 4.26 13.98 -2.19
C LYS A 434 2.78 13.60 -2.39
N LYS A 435 1.86 14.30 -1.70
CA LYS A 435 0.40 14.09 -1.85
C LYS A 435 -0.14 14.53 -3.22
N GLN A 436 0.46 15.53 -3.88
CA GLN A 436 0.06 15.90 -5.26
C GLN A 436 0.38 14.82 -6.30
N ILE A 437 1.41 13.99 -6.10
CA ILE A 437 1.84 12.95 -7.07
C ILE A 437 0.78 11.85 -7.22
N PHE A 438 0.08 11.53 -6.13
CA PHE A 438 -0.87 10.40 -6.07
C PHE A 438 -2.33 10.80 -6.25
N ASN A 439 -2.63 12.08 -6.51
CA ASN A 439 -4.02 12.55 -6.66
C ASN A 439 -4.69 12.14 -8.00
N TRP A 440 -4.12 11.15 -8.71
CA TRP A 440 -4.69 10.49 -9.88
C TRP A 440 -4.77 8.98 -9.67
N LYS A 441 -5.99 8.46 -9.51
CA LYS A 441 -6.26 7.00 -9.38
C LYS A 441 -5.71 6.15 -10.53
N GLN A 442 -5.44 6.77 -11.68
CA GLN A 442 -5.02 6.13 -12.93
C GLN A 442 -3.63 5.44 -12.82
N ASN A 443 -2.69 6.02 -12.06
CA ASN A 443 -1.31 5.50 -12.02
C ASN A 443 -1.05 4.52 -10.86
N ASN A 444 -2.07 4.15 -10.06
CA ASN A 444 -1.93 3.17 -8.97
C ASN A 444 -1.51 1.77 -9.47
N GLU A 445 -1.63 1.49 -10.77
CA GLU A 445 -1.14 0.25 -11.39
C GLU A 445 0.38 0.06 -11.26
N LEU A 446 1.16 1.15 -11.12
CA LEU A 446 2.63 1.09 -11.00
C LEU A 446 3.10 0.19 -9.85
N PHE A 447 2.30 0.04 -8.79
CA PHE A 447 2.64 -0.80 -7.64
C PHE A 447 2.60 -2.30 -7.95
N PHE A 448 1.98 -2.69 -9.07
CA PHE A 448 1.78 -4.07 -9.49
C PHE A 448 2.60 -4.43 -10.75
N SER A 449 3.05 -3.43 -11.52
CA SER A 449 3.87 -3.61 -12.72
C SER A 449 5.26 -4.20 -12.43
N GLU A 450 5.83 -4.89 -13.42
CA GLU A 450 7.27 -5.24 -13.47
C GLU A 450 8.09 -4.19 -14.20
N LYS A 451 7.48 -3.56 -15.21
CA LYS A 451 8.07 -2.49 -16.02
C LYS A 451 7.04 -1.37 -16.22
N ILE A 452 7.50 -0.13 -16.32
CA ILE A 452 6.64 1.01 -16.68
C ILE A 452 7.19 1.79 -17.87
N LEU A 453 6.27 2.23 -18.73
CA LEU A 453 6.52 3.16 -19.84
C LEU A 453 5.94 4.52 -19.46
N ILE A 454 6.78 5.44 -18.99
CA ILE A 454 6.35 6.78 -18.57
C ILE A 454 6.17 7.66 -19.81
N VAL A 455 5.04 8.34 -19.93
CA VAL A 455 4.72 9.26 -21.04
C VAL A 455 4.14 10.57 -20.53
N GLU A 456 4.20 11.64 -21.32
CA GLU A 456 3.74 12.98 -20.91
C GLU A 456 2.21 13.07 -20.72
N GLY A 457 1.44 12.49 -21.63
CA GLY A 457 -0.01 12.71 -21.75
C GLY A 457 -0.71 11.68 -22.63
N ALA A 458 -1.15 12.11 -23.81
CA ALA A 458 -2.05 11.34 -24.68
C ALA A 458 -1.41 10.09 -25.33
N GLU A 459 -0.08 9.97 -25.29
CA GLU A 459 0.70 8.89 -25.88
C GLU A 459 0.34 7.52 -25.26
N GLU A 460 -0.10 7.55 -24.00
CA GLU A 460 -0.66 6.42 -23.24
C GLU A 460 -1.65 5.57 -24.07
N ARG A 461 -2.45 6.22 -24.92
CA ARG A 461 -3.54 5.59 -25.68
C ARG A 461 -3.08 4.77 -26.88
N PHE A 462 -1.90 5.05 -27.45
CA PHE A 462 -1.42 4.39 -28.67
C PHE A 462 -0.13 3.60 -28.50
N ILE A 463 0.64 3.83 -27.42
CA ILE A 463 1.82 3.02 -27.07
C ILE A 463 1.50 1.51 -26.99
N PRO A 464 0.36 1.05 -26.44
CA PRO A 464 -0.04 -0.36 -26.50
C PRO A 464 -0.22 -0.89 -27.93
N LEU A 465 -0.84 -0.11 -28.83
CA LEU A 465 -1.03 -0.49 -30.23
C LEU A 465 0.31 -0.65 -30.97
N ILE A 466 1.29 0.20 -30.64
CA ILE A 466 2.65 0.12 -31.17
C ILE A 466 3.34 -1.17 -30.68
N ALA A 467 3.22 -1.50 -29.39
CA ALA A 467 3.77 -2.73 -28.83
C ALA A 467 3.16 -3.99 -29.47
N ASP A 468 1.84 -4.02 -29.61
CA ASP A 468 1.11 -5.12 -30.24
C ASP A 468 1.52 -5.33 -31.70
N LYS A 469 1.72 -4.24 -32.46
CA LYS A 469 2.21 -4.25 -33.85
C LYS A 469 3.66 -4.74 -33.96
N ILE A 470 4.54 -4.34 -33.04
CA ILE A 470 5.95 -4.75 -33.03
C ILE A 470 6.09 -6.24 -32.74
N MET A 471 5.26 -6.77 -31.84
CA MET A 471 5.36 -8.14 -31.33
C MET A 471 4.41 -9.15 -32.02
N ASP A 472 3.60 -8.69 -32.99
CA ASP A 472 2.56 -9.46 -33.67
C ASP A 472 1.63 -10.20 -32.67
N GLN A 473 1.28 -9.52 -31.57
CA GLN A 473 0.52 -10.10 -30.46
C GLN A 473 -0.35 -9.06 -29.76
N SER A 474 -1.66 -9.31 -29.65
CA SER A 474 -2.56 -8.41 -28.92
C SER A 474 -2.28 -8.34 -27.42
N SER A 475 -2.49 -7.18 -26.80
CA SER A 475 -2.28 -6.93 -25.36
C SER A 475 -0.90 -7.37 -24.87
N TYR A 476 0.15 -7.11 -25.67
CA TYR A 476 1.51 -7.54 -25.37
C TYR A 476 2.01 -6.97 -24.04
N LEU A 477 1.78 -5.67 -23.80
CA LEU A 477 2.22 -4.98 -22.58
C LEU A 477 1.58 -5.61 -21.34
N ASP A 478 0.26 -5.82 -21.34
CA ASP A 478 -0.49 -6.41 -20.22
C ASP A 478 -0.01 -7.83 -19.90
N LYS A 479 0.16 -8.67 -20.94
CA LYS A 479 0.66 -10.05 -20.81
C LYS A 479 2.06 -10.12 -20.19
N ASN A 480 2.87 -9.08 -20.39
CA ASN A 480 4.22 -8.94 -19.84
C ASN A 480 4.26 -8.04 -18.59
N ASN A 481 3.11 -7.66 -18.02
CA ASN A 481 2.98 -6.80 -16.83
C ASN A 481 3.72 -5.45 -16.95
N ILE A 482 3.64 -4.85 -18.14
CA ILE A 482 4.19 -3.55 -18.47
C ILE A 482 3.05 -2.53 -18.47
N SER A 483 3.06 -1.56 -17.54
CA SER A 483 2.03 -0.51 -17.49
C SER A 483 2.51 0.76 -18.18
N VAL A 484 1.65 1.44 -18.94
CA VAL A 484 1.94 2.77 -19.47
C VAL A 484 1.49 3.81 -18.44
N ILE A 485 2.40 4.67 -17.98
CA ILE A 485 2.18 5.60 -16.87
C ILE A 485 2.17 7.02 -17.38
N ARG A 486 1.00 7.67 -17.29
CA ARG A 486 0.80 9.04 -17.77
C ARG A 486 1.20 10.06 -16.71
N ALA A 487 2.27 10.82 -16.97
CA ALA A 487 2.82 11.79 -16.02
C ALA A 487 2.00 13.09 -15.89
N ASN A 488 1.05 13.33 -16.81
CA ASN A 488 0.37 14.62 -17.05
C ASN A 488 1.33 15.82 -16.94
N GLY A 489 2.33 15.81 -17.82
CA GLY A 489 3.33 16.85 -17.94
C GLY A 489 4.71 16.47 -17.38
N LYS A 490 5.72 16.66 -18.24
CA LYS A 490 7.17 16.71 -18.01
C LYS A 490 7.68 16.89 -16.58
N GLY A 491 7.19 17.87 -15.83
CA GLY A 491 7.63 18.16 -14.45
C GLY A 491 7.40 17.02 -13.45
N ASN A 492 6.59 16.00 -13.79
CA ASN A 492 6.36 14.82 -12.97
C ASN A 492 7.13 13.57 -13.42
N ILE A 493 7.71 13.54 -14.62
CA ILE A 493 8.46 12.37 -15.14
C ILE A 493 9.55 11.94 -14.14
N ALA A 494 10.32 12.91 -13.64
CA ALA A 494 11.36 12.69 -12.64
C ALA A 494 10.86 11.96 -11.39
N LYS A 495 9.65 12.29 -10.92
CA LYS A 495 9.04 11.72 -9.70
C LYS A 495 8.62 10.27 -9.93
N TYR A 496 8.01 9.96 -11.09
CA TYR A 496 7.69 8.58 -11.45
C TYR A 496 8.96 7.72 -11.61
N ILE A 497 10.06 8.30 -12.12
CA ILE A 497 11.36 7.61 -12.16
C ILE A 497 11.91 7.37 -10.74
N GLN A 498 11.86 8.35 -9.83
CA GLN A 498 12.28 8.16 -8.42
C GLN A 498 11.49 7.02 -7.75
N ILE A 499 10.15 7.04 -7.90
CA ILE A 499 9.26 6.00 -7.39
C ILE A 499 9.65 4.64 -7.97
N ALA A 500 9.79 4.53 -9.30
CA ALA A 500 10.18 3.29 -9.96
C ALA A 500 11.51 2.74 -9.45
N LYS A 501 12.55 3.58 -9.32
CA LYS A 501 13.85 3.18 -8.77
C LYS A 501 13.73 2.74 -7.30
N SER A 502 12.95 3.44 -6.47
CA SER A 502 12.74 3.05 -5.05
C SER A 502 11.97 1.72 -4.88
N LEU A 503 11.12 1.38 -5.85
CA LEU A 503 10.29 0.17 -5.86
C LEU A 503 10.89 -1.01 -6.66
N ASN A 504 12.13 -0.85 -7.14
CA ASN A 504 12.82 -1.72 -8.10
C ASN A 504 11.94 -2.14 -9.31
N ILE A 505 11.36 -1.14 -9.96
CA ILE A 505 10.59 -1.27 -11.20
C ILE A 505 11.48 -0.84 -12.38
N LYS A 506 11.55 -1.67 -13.43
CA LYS A 506 12.19 -1.25 -14.69
C LYS A 506 11.40 -0.11 -15.31
N TRP A 507 12.06 0.97 -15.71
CA TRP A 507 11.37 2.14 -16.26
C TRP A 507 12.05 2.62 -17.54
N PHE A 508 11.22 3.14 -18.42
CA PHE A 508 11.58 3.91 -19.60
C PHE A 508 10.70 5.16 -19.59
N ALA A 509 11.23 6.29 -20.03
CA ALA A 509 10.49 7.55 -20.07
C ALA A 509 10.55 8.17 -21.47
N LEU A 510 9.41 8.65 -21.95
CA LEU A 510 9.27 9.43 -23.18
C LEU A 510 8.82 10.85 -22.82
N ALA A 511 9.53 11.84 -23.36
CA ALA A 511 9.27 13.25 -23.12
C ALA A 511 9.27 14.07 -24.42
N ASP A 512 8.57 15.20 -24.41
CA ASP A 512 8.61 16.20 -25.48
C ASP A 512 9.97 16.95 -25.45
N LEU A 513 10.42 17.50 -26.58
CA LEU A 513 11.73 18.15 -26.75
C LEU A 513 12.04 19.24 -25.71
N ASP A 514 11.00 19.95 -25.25
CA ASP A 514 11.16 21.06 -24.31
C ASP A 514 11.43 20.59 -22.86
N PHE A 515 11.37 19.28 -22.58
CA PHE A 515 11.85 18.65 -21.35
C PHE A 515 13.33 18.95 -21.09
N ILE A 516 14.18 18.82 -22.12
CA ILE A 516 15.61 19.16 -22.05
C ILE A 516 15.78 20.62 -21.61
N LEU A 517 14.98 21.52 -22.19
CA LEU A 517 15.12 22.95 -22.01
C LEU A 517 14.65 23.44 -20.64
N LYS A 518 13.65 22.80 -20.02
CA LYS A 518 12.99 23.32 -18.82
C LYS A 518 13.08 22.42 -17.58
N ASP A 519 13.04 21.10 -17.74
CA ASP A 519 12.74 20.17 -16.62
C ASP A 519 13.81 19.10 -16.38
N LEU A 520 14.73 18.88 -17.32
CA LEU A 520 15.75 17.83 -17.23
C LEU A 520 16.70 17.95 -16.02
N GLU A 521 16.87 19.15 -15.43
CA GLU A 521 17.64 19.31 -14.17
C GLU A 521 17.08 18.44 -13.03
N ASN A 522 15.76 18.20 -13.03
CA ASN A 522 15.09 17.36 -12.05
C ASN A 522 15.53 15.88 -12.13
N LEU A 523 16.28 15.49 -13.16
CA LEU A 523 16.88 14.16 -13.31
C LEU A 523 18.37 14.07 -12.94
N ARG A 524 19.06 15.16 -12.58
CA ARG A 524 20.54 15.16 -12.47
C ARG A 524 21.07 14.10 -11.48
N ASP A 525 20.35 13.85 -10.39
CA ASP A 525 20.73 12.91 -9.33
C ASP A 525 20.20 11.48 -9.61
N ILE A 526 19.55 11.29 -10.76
CA ILE A 526 18.82 10.07 -11.16
C ILE A 526 19.41 9.45 -12.43
N VAL A 527 19.80 10.30 -13.38
CA VAL A 527 20.21 10.00 -14.75
C VAL A 527 21.49 10.77 -15.05
N TYR A 528 22.52 10.09 -15.54
CA TYR A 528 23.78 10.74 -15.89
C TYR A 528 23.66 11.53 -17.19
N PHE A 529 23.90 12.85 -17.13
CA PHE A 529 24.08 13.72 -18.29
C PHE A 529 25.07 14.85 -17.98
N ASN A 530 25.64 15.46 -19.01
CA ASN A 530 26.61 16.53 -18.87
C ASN A 530 25.93 17.90 -18.67
N SER A 531 25.93 18.41 -17.43
CA SER A 531 25.29 19.70 -17.08
C SER A 531 25.92 20.91 -17.79
N ASN A 532 27.21 20.87 -18.13
CA ASN A 532 27.86 21.94 -18.89
C ASN A 532 27.37 21.96 -20.34
N GLU A 533 27.26 20.79 -20.96
CA GLU A 533 26.71 20.63 -22.31
C GLU A 533 25.23 21.05 -22.36
N LEU A 534 24.43 20.64 -21.38
CA LEU A 534 23.04 21.08 -21.22
C LEU A 534 22.92 22.61 -21.10
N SER A 535 23.81 23.25 -20.34
CA SER A 535 23.86 24.71 -20.18
C SER A 535 24.21 25.42 -21.50
N ILE A 536 25.15 24.87 -22.28
CA ILE A 536 25.50 25.37 -23.62
C ILE A 536 24.34 25.21 -24.59
N ILE A 537 23.67 24.05 -24.61
CA ILE A 537 22.50 23.80 -25.46
C ILE A 537 21.39 24.80 -25.11
N ARG A 538 21.05 24.96 -23.84
CA ARG A 538 20.00 25.89 -23.39
C ARG A 538 20.31 27.34 -23.75
N SER A 539 21.54 27.81 -23.55
CA SER A 539 21.91 29.20 -23.88
C SER A 539 21.82 29.45 -25.39
N LYS A 540 22.40 28.57 -26.21
CA LYS A 540 22.35 28.65 -27.67
C LYS A 540 20.91 28.57 -28.23
N VAL A 541 20.09 27.63 -27.75
CA VAL A 541 18.68 27.51 -28.16
C VAL A 541 17.88 28.74 -27.74
N ARG A 542 18.14 29.30 -26.56
CA ARG A 542 17.51 30.55 -26.13
C ARG A 542 17.84 31.72 -27.07
N THR A 543 19.11 31.85 -27.48
CA THR A 543 19.50 32.87 -28.48
C THR A 543 18.81 32.68 -29.83
N LEU A 544 18.67 31.44 -30.32
CA LEU A 544 17.90 31.14 -31.54
C LEU A 544 16.42 31.58 -31.44
N LEU A 545 15.80 31.39 -30.26
CA LEU A 545 14.41 31.78 -30.00
C LEU A 545 14.24 33.29 -29.77
N GLU A 546 15.29 34.00 -29.32
CA GLU A 546 15.26 35.45 -29.11
C GLU A 546 15.57 36.25 -30.39
N ASN A 547 16.02 35.59 -31.47
CA ASN A 547 16.40 36.20 -32.73
C ASN A 547 15.19 36.75 -33.52
N GLU A 548 15.31 37.97 -34.08
CA GLU A 548 14.16 38.72 -34.64
C GLU A 548 13.46 38.01 -35.81
N GLU A 549 14.21 37.36 -36.71
CA GLU A 549 13.64 36.55 -37.80
C GLU A 549 12.84 35.35 -37.27
N ASN A 550 13.20 34.83 -36.09
CA ASN A 550 12.59 33.65 -35.48
C ASN A 550 11.41 34.00 -34.56
N LYS A 551 11.33 35.25 -34.05
CA LYS A 551 10.14 35.78 -33.35
C LYS A 551 8.87 35.77 -34.22
N TRP A 552 9.01 35.79 -35.54
CA TRP A 552 7.89 35.93 -36.49
C TRP A 552 7.86 34.87 -37.60
N LYS A 553 8.78 33.89 -37.60
CA LYS A 553 8.68 32.73 -38.48
C LYS A 553 7.39 31.99 -38.16
N LYS A 554 6.47 31.97 -39.12
CA LYS A 554 5.14 31.38 -39.02
C LYS A 554 5.20 30.01 -38.31
N THR A 555 4.65 29.94 -37.11
CA THR A 555 3.76 28.81 -36.83
C THR A 555 2.68 28.87 -37.91
N GLU A 556 2.58 27.85 -38.76
CA GLU A 556 1.58 27.79 -39.87
C GLU A 556 0.12 27.89 -39.39
N LYS A 557 -0.07 27.87 -38.06
CA LYS A 557 -1.29 28.23 -37.38
C LYS A 557 -1.07 29.53 -36.59
N ILE A 558 -1.15 30.69 -37.29
CA ILE A 558 -2.10 31.70 -36.78
C ILE A 558 -3.41 30.92 -36.69
N ASN A 559 -3.85 30.61 -35.48
CA ASN A 559 -4.95 29.68 -35.22
C ASN A 559 -6.09 30.02 -36.20
N SER A 560 -6.55 29.09 -37.03
CA SER A 560 -7.48 29.42 -38.13
C SER A 560 -8.84 29.93 -37.63
N ARG A 561 -9.07 29.86 -36.32
CA ARG A 561 -10.15 30.54 -35.58
C ARG A 561 -9.94 32.06 -35.41
N LEU A 562 -8.69 32.56 -35.32
CA LEU A 562 -8.37 33.99 -35.36
C LEU A 562 -8.72 34.63 -36.71
N LEU A 563 -8.78 33.83 -37.78
CA LEU A 563 -9.30 34.24 -39.09
C LEU A 563 -10.83 34.10 -39.21
N LYS A 564 -11.53 33.77 -38.11
CA LYS A 564 -12.97 33.50 -38.09
C LYS A 564 -13.63 34.08 -36.82
N PRO A 565 -14.10 35.33 -36.84
CA PRO A 565 -14.71 36.00 -35.68
C PRO A 565 -15.94 35.29 -35.08
N ALA A 566 -16.57 34.37 -35.82
CA ALA A 566 -17.67 33.54 -35.31
C ALA A 566 -17.21 32.33 -34.46
N GLU A 567 -15.95 31.91 -34.56
CA GLU A 567 -15.41 30.66 -33.95
C GLU A 567 -14.37 30.91 -32.83
N SER A 568 -14.04 32.17 -32.50
CA SER A 568 -13.14 32.54 -31.40
C SER A 568 -13.57 33.87 -30.77
N LEU A 569 -13.65 33.89 -29.44
CA LEU A 569 -13.95 35.10 -28.67
C LEU A 569 -12.85 36.16 -28.85
N ASP A 570 -11.58 35.76 -28.88
CA ASP A 570 -10.44 36.65 -29.07
C ASP A 570 -10.42 37.25 -30.48
N ALA A 571 -10.76 36.44 -31.50
CA ALA A 571 -10.92 36.90 -32.87
C ALA A 571 -12.05 37.94 -33.00
N LYS A 572 -13.16 37.68 -32.30
CA LYS A 572 -14.31 38.60 -32.26
C LYS A 572 -13.97 39.88 -31.51
N ALA A 573 -13.26 39.80 -30.39
CA ALA A 573 -12.76 40.96 -29.66
C ALA A 573 -11.81 41.79 -30.53
N PHE A 574 -10.88 41.13 -31.24
CA PHE A 574 -9.94 41.79 -32.14
C PHE A 574 -10.66 42.51 -33.29
N CYS A 575 -11.58 41.84 -34.00
CA CYS A 575 -12.36 42.49 -35.05
C CYS A 575 -13.23 43.65 -34.53
N ASN A 576 -13.92 43.47 -33.40
CA ASN A 576 -14.74 44.53 -32.80
C ASN A 576 -13.90 45.76 -32.39
N LEU A 577 -12.65 45.58 -31.96
CA LEU A 577 -11.75 46.69 -31.63
C LEU A 577 -11.17 47.34 -32.90
N MET A 578 -10.80 46.55 -33.91
CA MET A 578 -10.35 47.07 -35.22
C MET A 578 -11.44 47.89 -35.92
N GLU A 579 -12.70 47.46 -35.88
CA GLU A 579 -13.85 48.22 -36.41
C GLU A 579 -14.07 49.55 -35.67
N LYS A 580 -13.81 49.61 -34.36
CA LYS A 580 -13.92 50.85 -33.57
C LYS A 580 -12.74 51.81 -33.79
N TRP A 581 -11.54 51.29 -34.07
CA TRP A 581 -10.32 52.09 -34.23
C TRP A 581 -10.42 53.09 -35.40
N GLU A 582 -11.21 52.81 -36.45
CA GLU A 582 -11.48 53.80 -37.50
C GLU A 582 -12.19 55.07 -37.00
N THR A 583 -12.76 55.05 -35.78
CA THR A 583 -13.57 56.15 -35.22
C THR A 583 -13.13 56.68 -33.86
N ASP A 584 -12.25 55.98 -33.14
CA ASP A 584 -11.86 56.33 -31.76
C ASP A 584 -10.39 55.94 -31.49
N GLU A 585 -9.55 56.96 -31.25
CA GLU A 585 -8.12 56.76 -30.95
C GLU A 585 -7.86 56.15 -29.56
N THR A 586 -8.82 56.19 -28.64
CA THR A 586 -8.67 55.62 -27.29
C THR A 586 -8.63 54.08 -27.29
N VAL A 587 -9.15 53.46 -28.35
CA VAL A 587 -9.15 52.01 -28.59
C VAL A 587 -7.73 51.45 -28.76
N ARG A 588 -6.73 52.30 -29.01
CA ARG A 588 -5.33 51.92 -29.18
C ARG A 588 -4.76 51.14 -28.00
N ASP A 589 -5.08 51.54 -26.77
CA ASP A 589 -4.55 50.90 -25.57
C ASP A 589 -5.25 49.56 -25.29
N GLU A 590 -6.57 49.45 -25.54
CA GLU A 590 -7.30 48.17 -25.51
C GLU A 590 -6.79 47.18 -26.58
N LEU A 591 -6.44 47.68 -27.77
CA LEU A 591 -5.77 46.90 -28.82
C LEU A 591 -4.37 46.47 -28.41
N LEU A 592 -3.61 47.33 -27.73
CA LEU A 592 -2.30 46.98 -27.19
C LEU A 592 -2.43 45.88 -26.14
N ASP A 593 -3.38 45.99 -25.20
CA ASP A 593 -3.63 44.99 -24.16
C ASP A 593 -4.11 43.67 -24.75
N LEU A 594 -5.04 43.67 -25.71
CA LEU A 594 -5.47 42.45 -26.41
C LEU A 594 -4.30 41.85 -27.21
N TRP A 595 -3.46 42.67 -27.82
CA TRP A 595 -2.25 42.18 -28.49
C TRP A 595 -1.23 41.63 -27.49
N MET A 596 -1.03 42.24 -26.32
CA MET A 596 -0.17 41.73 -25.24
C MET A 596 -0.77 40.50 -24.55
N HIS A 597 -2.07 40.25 -24.67
CA HIS A 597 -2.73 39.01 -24.28
C HIS A 597 -2.58 37.89 -25.33
N LEU A 598 -2.65 38.22 -26.62
CA LEU A 598 -2.50 37.26 -27.74
C LEU A 598 -1.04 36.89 -28.02
N LYS A 599 -0.12 37.85 -27.92
CA LYS A 599 1.32 37.69 -28.22
C LYS A 599 2.02 36.58 -27.42
N PRO A 600 1.75 36.36 -26.11
CA PRO A 600 2.28 35.21 -25.36
C PRO A 600 1.76 33.85 -25.82
N ASN A 601 0.60 33.81 -26.49
CA ASN A 601 0.03 32.58 -27.05
C ASN A 601 0.63 32.23 -28.42
N LEU A 602 1.31 33.17 -29.09
CA LEU A 602 2.16 32.95 -30.28
C LEU A 602 3.57 32.46 -29.84
N ARG A 603 3.63 31.36 -29.07
CA ARG A 603 4.85 30.93 -28.37
C ARG A 603 6.03 30.68 -29.31
N ASN A 604 7.17 31.30 -29.01
CA ASN A 604 8.50 30.87 -29.48
C ASN A 604 8.81 29.48 -28.90
N LYS A 605 8.36 28.42 -29.59
CA LYS A 605 8.58 27.02 -29.22
C LYS A 605 9.85 26.51 -29.91
N ALA A 606 10.77 25.95 -29.13
CA ALA A 606 11.85 25.15 -29.71
C ALA A 606 11.25 23.86 -30.29
N ASN A 607 11.37 23.71 -31.61
CA ASN A 607 11.05 22.50 -32.33
C ASN A 607 12.16 22.19 -33.33
N TYR A 608 12.05 21.05 -34.01
CA TYR A 608 13.02 20.57 -34.99
C TYR A 608 13.32 21.57 -36.12
N LEU A 609 12.33 22.37 -36.55
CA LEU A 609 12.51 23.36 -37.61
C LEU A 609 13.45 24.48 -37.15
N VAL A 610 13.21 25.03 -35.96
CA VAL A 610 14.07 26.07 -35.36
C VAL A 610 15.48 25.54 -35.08
N LEU A 611 15.62 24.29 -34.59
CA LEU A 611 16.93 23.71 -34.34
C LEU A 611 17.74 23.50 -35.63
N LYS A 612 17.10 23.12 -36.74
CA LYS A 612 17.79 22.86 -38.02
C LYS A 612 18.42 24.10 -38.67
N GLU A 613 18.07 25.30 -38.22
CA GLU A 613 18.66 26.55 -38.72
C GLU A 613 20.14 26.70 -38.30
N ASP A 614 20.53 26.07 -37.19
CA ASP A 614 21.92 25.95 -36.76
C ASP A 614 22.31 24.46 -36.71
N GLN A 615 23.06 24.01 -37.72
CA GLN A 615 23.50 22.63 -37.84
C GLN A 615 24.42 22.18 -36.68
N GLU A 616 25.14 23.09 -36.03
CA GLU A 616 26.00 22.77 -34.89
C GLU A 616 25.16 22.49 -33.64
N ILE A 617 24.14 23.32 -33.38
CA ILE A 617 23.17 23.12 -32.29
C ILE A 617 22.35 21.84 -32.54
N TYR A 618 21.87 21.63 -33.77
CA TYR A 618 21.10 20.43 -34.14
C TYR A 618 21.91 19.15 -33.90
N ALA A 619 23.17 19.11 -34.35
CA ALA A 619 24.05 17.96 -34.14
C ALA A 619 24.33 17.71 -32.64
N LYS A 620 24.57 18.77 -31.86
CA LYS A 620 24.74 18.68 -30.40
C LYS A 620 23.49 18.18 -29.70
N MET A 621 22.31 18.71 -30.03
CA MET A 621 21.04 18.24 -29.47
C MET A 621 20.82 16.76 -29.75
N LYS A 622 21.05 16.30 -30.99
CA LYS A 622 20.90 14.89 -31.37
C LYS A 622 21.88 13.96 -30.64
N ALA A 623 23.14 14.38 -30.46
CA ALA A 623 24.12 13.65 -29.65
C ALA A 623 23.72 13.58 -28.16
N PHE A 624 23.17 14.67 -27.63
CA PHE A 624 22.70 14.75 -26.25
C PHE A 624 21.45 13.87 -26.01
N ILE A 625 20.46 13.90 -26.92
CA ILE A 625 19.29 13.00 -26.91
C ILE A 625 19.73 11.52 -26.92
N LYS A 626 20.71 11.16 -27.77
CA LYS A 626 21.28 9.80 -27.79
C LYS A 626 21.88 9.37 -26.45
N THR A 627 22.45 10.32 -25.69
CA THR A 627 23.04 10.09 -24.36
C THR A 627 21.96 9.90 -23.28
N LEU A 628 20.87 10.67 -23.35
CA LEU A 628 19.69 10.46 -22.49
C LEU A 628 19.06 9.09 -22.74
N LYS A 629 18.96 8.69 -24.01
CA LYS A 629 18.38 7.40 -24.44
C LYS A 629 19.15 6.19 -23.92
N SER A 630 20.49 6.25 -23.85
CA SER A 630 21.30 5.20 -23.18
C SER A 630 21.08 5.09 -21.67
N ASN A 631 20.32 6.03 -21.08
CA ASN A 631 19.89 6.02 -19.68
C ASN A 631 18.34 5.92 -19.58
N ASN A 632 17.68 5.27 -20.55
CA ASN A 632 16.23 5.03 -20.61
C ASN A 632 15.35 6.29 -20.72
N VAL A 633 15.90 7.46 -21.04
CA VAL A 633 15.16 8.72 -21.24
C VAL A 633 15.13 9.06 -22.73
N PHE A 634 13.97 8.89 -23.35
CA PHE A 634 13.70 9.18 -24.74
C PHE A 634 13.09 10.58 -24.83
N VAL A 635 13.59 11.38 -25.78
CA VAL A 635 13.10 12.73 -26.03
C VAL A 635 12.81 12.85 -27.52
N LEU A 636 11.59 13.27 -27.84
CA LEU A 636 11.11 13.43 -29.21
C LEU A 636 11.92 14.49 -29.96
N GLU A 637 12.62 14.11 -31.04
CA GLU A 637 13.48 15.01 -31.81
C GLU A 637 12.71 16.15 -32.50
N LYS A 638 11.43 15.94 -32.84
CA LYS A 638 10.66 16.94 -33.60
C LYS A 638 10.11 18.09 -32.77
N GLY A 639 9.86 17.89 -31.48
CA GLY A 639 9.11 18.83 -30.66
C GLY A 639 8.19 18.13 -29.67
N GLU A 640 6.90 18.39 -29.78
CA GLU A 640 5.84 17.76 -28.99
C GLU A 640 5.04 16.77 -29.87
N LEU A 641 4.23 15.89 -29.28
CA LEU A 641 3.38 14.93 -30.04
C LEU A 641 2.64 15.54 -31.25
N GLU A 642 2.12 16.78 -31.15
CA GLU A 642 1.43 17.44 -32.27
C GLU A 642 2.30 17.66 -33.52
N ASP A 643 3.62 17.75 -33.37
CA ASP A 643 4.60 17.88 -34.46
C ASP A 643 4.84 16.53 -35.19
N TYR A 644 4.26 15.43 -34.72
CA TYR A 644 4.28 14.10 -35.35
C TYR A 644 2.98 13.76 -36.12
N LEU A 645 1.95 14.61 -36.06
CA LEU A 645 0.70 14.36 -36.79
C LEU A 645 0.91 14.48 -38.31
N THR A 646 0.42 13.51 -39.07
CA THR A 646 0.39 13.55 -40.55
C THR A 646 -0.64 14.57 -41.05
N SER A 647 -0.82 14.67 -42.38
CA SER A 647 -1.96 15.39 -42.98
C SER A 647 -3.30 14.89 -42.45
N ASP A 648 -3.45 13.57 -42.39
CA ASP A 648 -4.69 12.90 -42.01
C ASP A 648 -4.92 13.05 -40.50
N GLY A 649 -3.87 12.93 -39.69
CA GLY A 649 -3.92 13.23 -38.26
C GLY A 649 -4.32 14.68 -37.98
N ASN A 650 -3.74 15.65 -38.70
CA ASN A 650 -4.09 17.07 -38.57
C ASN A 650 -5.53 17.39 -39.03
N SER A 651 -6.13 16.58 -39.92
CA SER A 651 -7.51 16.78 -40.37
C SER A 651 -8.55 16.56 -39.25
N ILE A 652 -8.19 15.79 -38.23
CA ILE A 652 -9.06 15.41 -37.13
C ILE A 652 -9.22 16.58 -36.14
N ARG A 653 -10.47 16.99 -35.93
CA ARG A 653 -10.85 18.11 -35.06
C ARG A 653 -10.91 17.67 -33.59
N GLY A 654 -10.42 18.52 -32.70
CA GLY A 654 -10.41 18.28 -31.25
C GLY A 654 -9.27 19.02 -30.55
N SER A 655 -9.20 18.86 -29.22
CA SER A 655 -7.98 19.09 -28.44
C SER A 655 -6.95 17.97 -28.71
N LYS A 656 -5.71 18.09 -28.18
CA LYS A 656 -4.66 17.04 -28.24
C LYS A 656 -5.24 15.66 -27.88
N GLU A 657 -5.86 15.57 -26.70
CA GLU A 657 -6.51 14.34 -26.19
C GLU A 657 -7.59 13.79 -27.11
N ILE A 658 -8.55 14.63 -27.54
CA ILE A 658 -9.68 14.18 -28.37
C ILE A 658 -9.20 13.70 -29.73
N ARG A 659 -8.21 14.39 -30.33
CA ARG A 659 -7.62 14.00 -31.61
C ARG A 659 -6.94 12.63 -31.52
N ILE A 660 -6.13 12.41 -30.49
CA ILE A 660 -5.43 11.14 -30.29
C ILE A 660 -6.40 10.00 -29.97
N PHE A 661 -7.44 10.26 -29.17
CA PHE A 661 -8.52 9.30 -28.94
C PHE A 661 -9.21 8.89 -30.25
N GLU A 662 -9.62 9.85 -31.07
CA GLU A 662 -10.25 9.59 -32.38
C GLU A 662 -9.33 8.82 -33.36
N ILE A 663 -8.01 9.12 -33.36
CA ILE A 663 -7.02 8.35 -34.13
C ILE A 663 -6.98 6.89 -33.66
N VAL A 664 -6.90 6.66 -32.34
CA VAL A 664 -6.88 5.32 -31.73
C VAL A 664 -8.15 4.55 -32.06
N THR A 665 -9.33 5.18 -31.94
CA THR A 665 -10.62 4.58 -32.33
C THR A 665 -10.61 4.13 -33.79
N ARG A 666 -10.15 4.97 -34.73
CA ARG A 666 -10.08 4.59 -36.16
C ARG A 666 -9.10 3.45 -36.43
N VAL A 667 -7.95 3.45 -35.77
CA VAL A 667 -6.96 2.36 -35.88
C VAL A 667 -7.56 1.03 -35.42
N ILE A 668 -8.32 1.03 -34.32
CA ILE A 668 -8.95 -0.17 -33.77
C ILE A 668 -10.16 -0.61 -34.63
N ASP A 669 -11.13 0.28 -34.85
CA ASP A 669 -12.43 -0.07 -35.46
C ASP A 669 -12.32 -0.32 -36.96
N ASN A 670 -11.54 0.51 -37.68
CA ASN A 670 -11.38 0.40 -39.13
C ASN A 670 -10.16 -0.47 -39.53
N LYS A 671 -9.35 -0.93 -38.56
CA LYS A 671 -8.08 -1.64 -38.78
C LYS A 671 -7.08 -0.87 -39.65
N GLU A 672 -7.04 0.45 -39.48
CA GLU A 672 -6.12 1.34 -40.18
C GLU A 672 -4.75 1.36 -39.50
N ASP A 673 -3.66 1.52 -40.27
CA ASP A 673 -2.32 1.64 -39.67
C ASP A 673 -2.15 3.00 -38.98
N LEU A 674 -1.67 2.99 -37.72
CA LEU A 674 -1.37 4.20 -36.95
C LEU A 674 -0.44 5.18 -37.69
N SER A 675 0.47 4.65 -38.52
CA SER A 675 1.39 5.43 -39.37
C SER A 675 0.71 6.32 -40.41
N LYS A 676 -0.57 6.07 -40.72
CA LYS A 676 -1.40 6.97 -41.53
C LYS A 676 -1.65 8.31 -40.84
N TYR A 677 -1.75 8.31 -39.51
CA TYR A 677 -2.19 9.46 -38.70
C TYR A 677 -1.05 10.13 -37.91
N LEU A 678 -0.03 9.36 -37.54
CA LEU A 678 1.13 9.80 -36.76
C LEU A 678 2.40 9.26 -37.40
N ASP A 679 3.48 10.04 -37.40
CA ASP A 679 4.81 9.47 -37.62
C ASP A 679 5.23 8.70 -36.35
N VAL A 680 5.24 7.37 -36.47
CA VAL A 680 5.44 6.45 -35.34
C VAL A 680 6.91 6.08 -35.10
N GLN A 681 7.87 6.50 -35.92
CA GLN A 681 9.24 5.93 -35.90
C GLN A 681 9.94 6.03 -34.53
N GLU A 682 9.92 7.19 -33.89
CA GLU A 682 10.55 7.39 -32.57
C GLU A 682 9.78 6.69 -31.44
N PHE A 683 8.45 6.57 -31.58
CA PHE A 683 7.60 5.84 -30.65
C PHE A 683 7.79 4.31 -30.76
N GLU A 684 7.95 3.79 -31.99
CA GLU A 684 8.35 2.40 -32.21
C GLU A 684 9.72 2.11 -31.61
N GLU A 685 10.68 3.02 -31.75
CA GLU A 685 12.02 2.84 -31.19
C GLU A 685 12.02 2.86 -29.65
N TYR A 686 11.25 3.75 -29.03
CA TYR A 686 10.99 3.77 -27.60
C TYR A 686 10.42 2.43 -27.10
N VAL A 687 9.38 1.94 -27.78
CA VAL A 687 8.72 0.68 -27.40
C VAL A 687 9.62 -0.54 -27.62
N ARG A 688 10.35 -0.63 -28.75
CA ARG A 688 11.31 -1.73 -29.01
C ARG A 688 12.35 -1.83 -27.90
N CYS A 689 13.04 -0.73 -27.60
CA CYS A 689 14.06 -0.71 -26.55
C CYS A 689 13.49 -1.13 -25.19
N ALA A 690 12.29 -0.64 -24.86
CA ALA A 690 11.61 -0.97 -23.61
C ALA A 690 10.97 -2.36 -23.58
N ILE A 691 10.87 -3.08 -24.70
CA ILE A 691 10.50 -4.49 -24.73
C ILE A 691 11.75 -5.37 -24.56
N GLU A 692 12.82 -5.05 -25.30
CA GLU A 692 14.09 -5.79 -25.34
C GLU A 692 14.86 -5.78 -24.00
N ASN A 693 14.69 -4.73 -23.16
CA ASN A 693 15.45 -4.50 -21.92
C ASN A 693 14.57 -4.49 -20.66
#